data_AF-L0AW93-F1
#
_entry.id   AF-L0AW93-F1
#
_cell.length_a   1.000
_cell.length_b   1.000
_cell.length_c   1.000
_cell.angle_alpha   90.00
_cell.angle_beta   90.00
_cell.angle_gamma   90.00
#
_symmetry.space_group_name_H-M   'P 1'
#
loop_
_entity.id
_entity.type
_entity.pdbx_description
1 polymer ?
#
loop_
_entity_poly.entity_id
_entity_poly.type
_entity_poly.pdbx_seq_one_letter_code
_entity_poly.pdbx_strand_id
1 'polypeptide(L)'
;MSSKYVDIRNKCPNDEIGKVSPCQDDRRIEAIRKSLNGTDYECCTHTGSRFVLLINLNYGGKRLKIEKGGVYAQFNARHIVVSEVTIYYHEQYGSNGDHITKPLILRVKSPIRGYTWYENTGNGVTWRPINGTGKFPKGNTDPASTDFIQRLKDLTCTLHHRHRVNIGEDYKDKGDFYSCDLCSKAKVAVQQGQSVDGIYTKFVHTPHYYTTDEKYYIAYNDILIKFQGSGVRSNLISVSKKDCTSLSVYYWIGDEHLDNPLLIEVKLSKGESSWYENIGEYGTTKHDIWRKLGEQEAGKLSSSVGELKAKLDRLSCIFNETVKIQLGKHSVCHNSRYGGHMDRLNTFYNGMVDSSLKLSAYVYTPNKDSGSCSFHVVEILLAEKKQNFPGGTSFFKDVTKITAYASSCDSSQPFLLCIKSGNSSEKWYKRTSTYAWKDCDDIKDQFGEIFSEARDTLGIQACPSYKPPKKGVQIKITEKPTGDGVATMYYDSSSGNTPIFVTKDANNLPHGFFRITHRVSTETGSFTVSNTLGNGDGIREGTTAKPIEGVQYVEVYFGNSRSDIPILIAVNKASNGNFQYYSRAEDTKTGKGIWVQRYYKSLSPAYLDEMLDDQNCTRNGAIPVDLKYPSDLKLFYTDINNRIGTSPHLKTKFVRKSVTSPDLPQGAKKDYEVETYNINTVISRLTYGGTETIGIDLPGDNVSELRIYKWSKDLKNIPLLVEFISSGQSSWYENLGQESFTWRVIRENEATNFYELSGFPSKLDPEFAKKLHSISCKIHHTVKIDISKNSGRYCHGKCTYKRIKVEKEDTLFEDYICYEHTSRVDNEKFMVTAITNNGQKQNVDGLPLINVNRVTVYFSNCSLKTPVMIYIEHGVKGNGRGDSKWLKNEGEQNWKDVSQNIPVDGKDGTTMTESIKRILEEVKTSLKICSGILDTAKSLQPDLLARAEKENEKDDYDDKDESEDEDEEYESPVSSQLPAALSQTAPSGPPTSETPRHTDNQAAGTQSGSSAEGTPGRVSQTAPPAATVLNFTVPTEDITPKPPNHANAAAQSTSVPGLGTRPPGSLDSPGGTPSWKVSLGSGIATGILGTSALACFAGWKLYNRYKGDPWVRQI
;
A
#
# COMPACT_ATOMS: atom_id res chain seq x y z
N MET A 1 -12.21 60.68 -10.92
CA MET A 1 -12.56 59.46 -10.15
C MET A 1 -11.53 58.40 -10.50
N SER A 2 -10.79 57.87 -9.53
CA SER A 2 -9.88 56.76 -9.79
C SER A 2 -10.65 55.45 -9.74
N SER A 3 -10.40 54.60 -10.71
CA SER A 3 -11.14 53.37 -10.92
C SER A 3 -10.26 52.22 -10.43
N LYS A 4 -10.77 51.37 -9.53
CA LYS A 4 -9.94 50.42 -8.78
C LYS A 4 -10.55 49.03 -8.75
N TYR A 5 -9.67 48.03 -8.85
CA TYR A 5 -10.02 46.62 -8.77
C TYR A 5 -10.14 46.20 -7.30
N VAL A 6 -10.96 45.19 -7.03
CA VAL A 6 -11.04 44.50 -5.74
C VAL A 6 -11.05 43.02 -6.02
N ASP A 7 -10.20 42.27 -5.33
CA ASP A 7 -10.29 40.82 -5.27
C ASP A 7 -11.19 40.41 -4.10
N ILE A 8 -12.38 39.96 -4.46
CA ILE A 8 -13.42 39.61 -3.49
C ILE A 8 -13.12 38.31 -2.73
N ARG A 9 -11.99 37.66 -3.02
CA ARG A 9 -11.43 36.52 -2.27
C ARG A 9 -10.82 36.95 -0.94
N ASN A 10 -10.34 38.19 -0.81
CA ASN A 10 -9.61 38.64 0.38
C ASN A 10 -10.56 39.11 1.50
N LYS A 11 -10.32 38.65 2.73
CA LYS A 11 -11.01 39.10 3.95
C LYS A 11 -10.28 40.31 4.51
N CYS A 12 -10.70 41.51 4.16
CA CYS A 12 -10.12 42.73 4.70
C CYS A 12 -11.02 43.29 5.82
N PRO A 13 -10.53 43.58 7.06
CA PRO A 13 -9.22 43.29 7.66
C PRO A 13 -9.07 41.85 8.20
N ASN A 14 -7.83 41.44 8.45
CA ASN A 14 -7.46 40.07 8.83
C ASN A 14 -8.15 39.55 10.11
N ASP A 15 -8.33 40.35 11.17
CA ASP A 15 -8.70 39.76 12.48
C ASP A 15 -9.81 40.45 13.30
N GLU A 16 -10.25 41.67 12.97
CA GLU A 16 -11.25 42.39 13.79
C GLU A 16 -12.64 42.40 13.13
N ILE A 17 -13.53 41.51 13.59
CA ILE A 17 -14.94 41.50 13.21
C ILE A 17 -15.59 42.83 13.63
N GLY A 18 -16.24 43.51 12.68
CA GLY A 18 -16.99 44.75 12.91
C GLY A 18 -16.19 46.04 12.76
N LYS A 19 -14.87 45.98 12.60
CA LYS A 19 -14.02 47.16 12.39
C LYS A 19 -13.88 47.48 10.90
N VAL A 20 -14.05 48.75 10.55
CA VAL A 20 -13.74 49.25 9.21
C VAL A 20 -12.22 49.40 9.11
N SER A 21 -11.62 48.82 8.08
CA SER A 21 -10.20 48.99 7.77
C SER A 21 -10.00 49.32 6.29
N PRO A 22 -8.80 49.78 5.90
CA PRO A 22 -8.42 49.77 4.49
C PRO A 22 -8.42 48.33 3.92
N CYS A 23 -8.83 48.18 2.66
CA CYS A 23 -8.71 46.95 1.89
C CYS A 23 -7.23 46.65 1.59
N GLN A 24 -6.84 45.38 1.61
CA GLN A 24 -5.49 44.94 1.26
C GLN A 24 -5.15 45.26 -0.21
N ASP A 25 -6.12 45.16 -1.11
CA ASP A 25 -5.92 45.42 -2.55
C ASP A 25 -5.70 46.93 -2.84
N ASP A 26 -6.37 47.81 -2.10
CA ASP A 26 -6.23 49.26 -2.23
C ASP A 26 -6.66 49.97 -0.93
N ARG A 27 -5.73 50.72 -0.32
CA ARG A 27 -5.95 51.41 0.96
C ARG A 27 -7.05 52.48 0.93
N ARG A 28 -7.53 52.90 -0.24
CA ARG A 28 -8.63 53.87 -0.40
C ARG A 28 -10.02 53.23 -0.44
N ILE A 29 -10.07 51.90 -0.45
CA ILE A 29 -11.28 51.12 -0.36
C ILE A 29 -11.39 50.71 1.10
N GLU A 30 -12.53 51.00 1.71
CA GLU A 30 -12.82 50.54 3.07
C GLU A 30 -13.38 49.12 2.99
N ALA A 31 -12.95 48.27 3.90
CA ALA A 31 -13.42 46.92 4.03
C ALA A 31 -13.90 46.67 5.47
N ILE A 32 -14.98 45.90 5.60
CA ILE A 32 -15.51 45.51 6.91
C ILE A 32 -15.97 44.07 6.86
N ARG A 33 -15.41 43.25 7.76
CA ARG A 33 -15.83 41.88 8.02
C ARG A 33 -16.90 41.88 9.11
N LYS A 34 -17.99 41.15 8.92
CA LYS A 34 -19.06 41.01 9.93
C LYS A 34 -19.54 39.57 10.01
N SER A 35 -19.83 39.11 11.22
CA SER A 35 -20.66 37.92 11.43
C SER A 35 -22.14 38.28 11.24
N LEU A 36 -22.89 37.40 10.60
CA LEU A 36 -24.34 37.51 10.53
C LEU A 36 -24.91 36.95 11.84
N ASN A 37 -25.35 37.85 12.72
CA ASN A 37 -25.82 37.53 14.08
C ASN A 37 -26.70 36.27 14.12
N GLY A 38 -26.28 35.29 14.94
CA GLY A 38 -27.01 34.04 15.16
C GLY A 38 -26.85 33.01 14.03
N THR A 39 -25.81 33.12 13.20
CA THR A 39 -25.54 32.18 12.12
C THR A 39 -24.03 31.94 11.95
N ASP A 40 -23.66 30.84 11.29
CA ASP A 40 -22.27 30.49 10.95
C ASP A 40 -21.79 31.16 9.64
N TYR A 41 -22.44 32.27 9.27
CA TYR A 41 -22.14 33.03 8.07
C TYR A 41 -21.46 34.33 8.42
N GLU A 42 -20.51 34.70 7.58
CA GLU A 42 -19.86 35.99 7.62
C GLU A 42 -20.04 36.71 6.29
N CYS A 43 -19.81 38.02 6.33
CA CYS A 43 -19.68 38.81 5.12
C CYS A 43 -18.48 39.74 5.17
N CYS A 44 -17.90 39.98 4.00
CA CYS A 44 -16.87 40.99 3.79
C CYS A 44 -17.45 42.05 2.85
N THR A 45 -17.56 43.31 3.31
CA THR A 45 -18.02 44.42 2.47
C THR A 45 -16.88 45.35 2.12
N HIS A 46 -16.68 45.59 0.82
CA HIS A 46 -15.78 46.60 0.30
C HIS A 46 -16.61 47.81 -0.16
N THR A 47 -16.25 49.01 0.32
CA THR A 47 -16.90 50.28 0.01
C THR A 47 -15.89 51.24 -0.58
N GLY A 48 -16.19 51.75 -1.77
CA GLY A 48 -15.42 52.83 -2.37
C GLY A 48 -15.66 54.13 -1.61
N SER A 49 -14.60 54.86 -1.27
CA SER A 49 -14.74 56.22 -0.74
C SER A 49 -15.41 57.15 -1.77
N ARG A 50 -15.81 58.35 -1.36
CA ARG A 50 -16.61 59.31 -2.18
C ARG A 50 -16.05 59.59 -3.59
N PHE A 51 -14.76 59.32 -3.84
CA PHE A 51 -14.08 59.54 -5.12
C PHE A 51 -13.50 58.27 -5.79
N VAL A 52 -13.71 57.10 -5.19
CA VAL A 52 -13.19 55.81 -5.66
C VAL A 52 -14.36 54.91 -6.08
N LEU A 53 -14.36 54.52 -7.35
CA LEU A 53 -15.35 53.58 -7.89
C LEU A 53 -14.73 52.19 -7.97
N LEU A 54 -15.47 51.20 -7.49
CA LEU A 54 -15.10 49.79 -7.64
C LEU A 54 -15.43 49.40 -9.08
N ILE A 55 -14.42 49.29 -9.94
CA ILE A 55 -14.61 48.79 -11.31
C ILE A 55 -13.67 47.61 -11.51
N ASN A 56 -14.19 46.52 -12.05
CA ASN A 56 -13.48 45.23 -12.21
C ASN A 56 -13.29 44.48 -10.88
N LEU A 57 -14.39 43.88 -10.40
CA LEU A 57 -14.32 42.86 -9.37
C LEU A 57 -13.70 41.59 -9.93
N ASN A 58 -12.81 40.97 -9.15
CA ASN A 58 -12.16 39.70 -9.47
C ASN A 58 -12.30 38.74 -8.29
N TYR A 59 -12.11 37.45 -8.54
CA TYR A 59 -11.97 36.43 -7.52
C TYR A 59 -10.75 35.56 -7.86
N GLY A 60 -9.70 35.61 -7.02
CA GLY A 60 -8.42 34.94 -7.28
C GLY A 60 -7.80 35.38 -8.61
N GLY A 61 -7.76 36.69 -8.86
CA GLY A 61 -7.26 37.26 -10.11
C GLY A 61 -8.16 37.13 -11.34
N LYS A 62 -9.14 36.21 -11.35
CA LYS A 62 -10.08 35.99 -12.47
C LYS A 62 -11.24 37.01 -12.42
N ARG A 63 -11.55 37.66 -13.56
CA ARG A 63 -12.66 38.65 -13.66
C ARG A 63 -14.01 37.98 -13.49
N LEU A 64 -14.90 38.59 -12.71
CA LEU A 64 -16.24 38.05 -12.51
C LEU A 64 -17.07 38.05 -13.81
N LYS A 65 -17.85 36.99 -13.99
CA LYS A 65 -18.81 36.81 -15.08
C LYS A 65 -20.22 36.70 -14.52
N ILE A 66 -21.20 37.20 -15.26
CA ILE A 66 -22.63 37.07 -14.96
C ILE A 66 -23.24 36.10 -15.96
N GLU A 67 -23.79 35.01 -15.45
CA GLU A 67 -24.53 34.03 -16.24
C GLU A 67 -26.00 34.47 -16.38
N LYS A 68 -26.54 34.45 -17.60
CA LYS A 68 -27.97 34.65 -17.85
C LYS A 68 -28.45 33.75 -18.98
N GLY A 69 -29.02 32.60 -18.61
CA GLY A 69 -29.52 31.60 -19.56
C GLY A 69 -28.39 30.98 -20.40
N GLY A 70 -27.34 30.49 -19.74
CA GLY A 70 -26.15 29.91 -20.38
C GLY A 70 -25.18 30.92 -21.02
N VAL A 71 -25.59 32.17 -21.23
CA VAL A 71 -24.71 33.21 -21.79
C VAL A 71 -23.93 33.92 -20.68
N TYR A 72 -22.62 34.04 -20.87
CA TYR A 72 -21.70 34.69 -19.93
C TYR A 72 -21.39 36.12 -20.37
N ALA A 73 -21.76 37.11 -19.54
CA ALA A 73 -21.38 38.50 -19.72
C ALA A 73 -20.29 38.90 -18.71
N GLN A 74 -19.35 39.76 -19.10
CA GLN A 74 -18.41 40.36 -18.14
C GLN A 74 -19.19 41.17 -17.10
N PHE A 75 -18.84 41.03 -15.82
CA PHE A 75 -19.57 41.67 -14.72
C PHE A 75 -19.63 43.21 -14.88
N ASN A 76 -18.54 43.83 -15.33
CA ASN A 76 -18.43 45.27 -15.54
C ASN A 76 -19.32 45.79 -16.70
N ALA A 77 -19.75 44.93 -17.63
CA ALA A 77 -20.69 45.32 -18.69
C ALA A 77 -22.09 45.62 -18.12
N ARG A 78 -22.45 45.00 -16.99
CA ARG A 78 -23.73 45.23 -16.30
C ARG A 78 -23.63 46.25 -15.17
N HIS A 79 -22.47 46.29 -14.51
CA HIS A 79 -22.16 47.18 -13.39
C HIS A 79 -20.97 48.06 -13.72
N ILE A 80 -21.22 49.12 -14.50
CA ILE A 80 -20.19 50.09 -14.88
C ILE A 80 -19.63 50.80 -13.64
N VAL A 81 -20.49 51.05 -12.65
CA VAL A 81 -20.14 51.75 -11.41
C VAL A 81 -20.70 50.99 -10.20
N VAL A 82 -19.80 50.52 -9.34
CA VAL A 82 -20.12 49.89 -8.06
C VAL A 82 -19.57 50.77 -6.93
N SER A 83 -20.43 51.14 -5.98
CA SER A 83 -20.05 51.89 -4.78
C SER A 83 -19.74 50.98 -3.60
N GLU A 84 -20.37 49.81 -3.55
CA GLU A 84 -20.26 48.85 -2.45
C GLU A 84 -20.43 47.43 -3.00
N VAL A 85 -19.60 46.49 -2.54
CA VAL A 85 -19.75 45.06 -2.81
C VAL A 85 -19.62 44.28 -1.51
N THR A 86 -20.57 43.39 -1.23
CA THR A 86 -20.56 42.50 -0.06
C THR A 86 -20.56 41.06 -0.50
N ILE A 87 -19.64 40.27 0.03
CA ILE A 87 -19.52 38.83 -0.23
C ILE A 87 -19.90 38.09 1.02
N TYR A 88 -20.82 37.14 0.90
CA TYR A 88 -21.25 36.27 1.98
C TYR A 88 -20.63 34.89 1.81
N TYR A 89 -20.14 34.32 2.90
CA TYR A 89 -19.50 33.01 2.92
C TYR A 89 -19.74 32.31 4.26
N HIS A 90 -19.55 30.99 4.27
CA HIS A 90 -19.63 30.21 5.50
C HIS A 90 -18.29 30.29 6.25
N GLU A 91 -18.33 30.54 7.56
CA GLU A 91 -17.13 30.73 8.38
C GLU A 91 -16.20 29.50 8.34
N GLN A 92 -16.75 28.31 8.64
CA GLN A 92 -15.99 27.07 8.69
C GLN A 92 -15.61 26.51 7.31
N TYR A 93 -16.52 26.50 6.33
CA TYR A 93 -16.29 25.81 5.06
C TYR A 93 -15.77 26.71 3.94
N GLY A 94 -16.15 27.99 3.95
CA GLY A 94 -15.90 28.95 2.89
C GLY A 94 -14.65 29.79 3.11
N SER A 95 -13.80 29.44 4.07
CA SER A 95 -12.79 30.35 4.60
C SER A 95 -11.52 29.60 5.01
N ASN A 96 -10.35 30.13 4.67
CA ASN A 96 -9.04 29.61 5.08
C ASN A 96 -8.10 30.78 5.40
N GLY A 97 -7.93 31.09 6.68
CA GLY A 97 -7.22 32.30 7.12
C GLY A 97 -7.87 33.55 6.55
N ASP A 98 -7.08 34.37 5.84
CA ASP A 98 -7.49 35.65 5.26
C ASP A 98 -8.26 35.53 3.94
N HIS A 99 -8.54 34.31 3.47
CA HIS A 99 -9.17 34.09 2.17
C HIS A 99 -10.55 33.45 2.29
N ILE A 100 -11.47 33.89 1.45
CA ILE A 100 -12.75 33.25 1.17
C ILE A 100 -12.49 32.22 0.07
N THR A 101 -12.59 30.93 0.37
CA THR A 101 -12.26 29.83 -0.56
C THR A 101 -13.42 29.44 -1.46
N LYS A 102 -14.66 29.64 -1.01
CA LYS A 102 -15.89 29.43 -1.79
C LYS A 102 -16.94 30.45 -1.36
N PRO A 103 -17.07 31.59 -2.08
CA PRO A 103 -18.06 32.59 -1.75
C PRO A 103 -19.45 32.08 -2.16
N LEU A 104 -20.50 32.53 -1.47
CA LEU A 104 -21.86 32.04 -1.68
C LEU A 104 -22.71 33.06 -2.43
N ILE A 105 -22.85 34.27 -1.87
CA ILE A 105 -23.68 35.34 -2.41
C ILE A 105 -22.85 36.61 -2.55
N LEU A 106 -23.10 37.35 -3.63
CA LEU A 106 -22.51 38.65 -3.93
C LEU A 106 -23.62 39.72 -3.98
N ARG A 107 -23.56 40.71 -3.08
CA ARG A 107 -24.41 41.90 -3.10
C ARG A 107 -23.63 43.06 -3.70
N VAL A 108 -24.24 43.79 -4.62
CA VAL A 108 -23.59 44.85 -5.39
C VAL A 108 -24.47 46.08 -5.37
N LYS A 109 -23.96 47.18 -4.82
CA LYS A 109 -24.64 48.48 -4.83
C LYS A 109 -24.10 49.33 -5.96
N SER A 110 -24.99 49.75 -6.85
CA SER A 110 -24.69 50.75 -7.87
C SER A 110 -25.39 52.07 -7.51
N PRO A 111 -24.74 53.23 -7.69
CA PRO A 111 -25.38 54.53 -7.47
C PRO A 111 -26.69 54.71 -8.26
N ILE A 112 -26.78 54.07 -9.43
CA ILE A 112 -27.91 54.25 -10.37
C ILE A 112 -29.02 53.21 -10.13
N ARG A 113 -28.64 51.98 -9.76
CA ARG A 113 -29.57 50.82 -9.76
C ARG A 113 -29.88 50.27 -8.36
N GLY A 114 -29.32 50.86 -7.31
CA GLY A 114 -29.45 50.35 -5.95
C GLY A 114 -28.73 49.00 -5.79
N TYR A 115 -29.30 48.12 -4.96
CA TYR A 115 -28.74 46.80 -4.68
C TYR A 115 -29.17 45.75 -5.70
N THR A 116 -28.20 44.98 -6.16
CA THR A 116 -28.39 43.78 -6.98
C THR A 116 -27.66 42.61 -6.33
N TRP A 117 -28.16 41.41 -6.56
CA TRP A 117 -27.71 40.21 -5.85
C TRP A 117 -27.43 39.09 -6.82
N TYR A 118 -26.39 38.33 -6.51
CA TYR A 118 -25.93 37.21 -7.30
C TYR A 118 -25.54 36.04 -6.41
N GLU A 119 -25.70 34.83 -6.91
CA GLU A 119 -25.18 33.61 -6.29
C GLU A 119 -24.05 33.03 -7.11
N ASN A 120 -23.09 32.41 -6.43
CA ASN A 120 -21.97 31.74 -7.07
C ASN A 120 -22.45 30.45 -7.72
N THR A 121 -21.99 30.17 -8.94
CA THR A 121 -22.35 28.96 -9.69
C THR A 121 -21.38 27.80 -9.49
N GLY A 122 -20.30 27.97 -8.72
CA GLY A 122 -19.33 26.89 -8.45
C GLY A 122 -17.94 27.42 -8.11
N ASN A 123 -17.34 28.12 -9.06
CA ASN A 123 -15.91 28.47 -9.06
C ASN A 123 -15.57 29.83 -8.41
N GLY A 124 -16.55 30.56 -7.88
CA GLY A 124 -16.36 31.91 -7.31
C GLY A 124 -16.19 33.03 -8.34
N VAL A 125 -16.07 32.68 -9.63
CA VAL A 125 -15.88 33.61 -10.74
C VAL A 125 -17.19 33.88 -11.49
N THR A 126 -18.05 32.87 -11.59
CA THR A 126 -19.32 32.97 -12.33
C THR A 126 -20.49 33.13 -11.37
N TRP A 127 -21.35 34.09 -11.69
CA TRP A 127 -22.38 34.59 -10.80
C TRP A 127 -23.73 34.66 -11.50
N ARG A 128 -24.77 34.10 -10.89
CA ARG A 128 -26.13 34.10 -11.43
C ARG A 128 -27.00 35.12 -10.69
N PRO A 129 -27.76 35.99 -11.38
CA PRO A 129 -28.63 36.97 -10.71
C PRO A 129 -29.71 36.28 -9.86
N ILE A 130 -29.92 36.77 -8.63
CA ILE A 130 -30.98 36.30 -7.75
C ILE A 130 -32.20 37.21 -7.91
N ASN A 131 -33.35 36.62 -8.23
CA ASN A 131 -34.64 37.33 -8.29
C ASN A 131 -35.34 37.29 -6.92
N GLY A 132 -36.28 38.21 -6.66
CA GLY A 132 -37.10 38.18 -5.44
C GLY A 132 -36.39 38.61 -4.15
N THR A 133 -35.35 39.44 -4.24
CA THR A 133 -34.49 39.83 -3.12
C THR A 133 -35.05 40.93 -2.21
N GLY A 134 -36.36 41.20 -2.27
CA GLY A 134 -37.01 42.27 -1.48
C GLY A 134 -36.89 42.09 0.04
N LYS A 135 -36.69 40.86 0.51
CA LYS A 135 -36.47 40.52 1.93
C LYS A 135 -34.99 40.39 2.31
N PHE A 136 -34.05 40.58 1.37
CA PHE A 136 -32.63 40.46 1.70
C PHE A 136 -32.15 41.73 2.44
N PRO A 137 -31.05 41.65 3.21
CA PRO A 137 -30.51 42.80 3.96
C PRO A 137 -30.23 44.00 3.06
N LYS A 138 -30.88 45.14 3.32
CA LYS A 138 -30.66 46.38 2.55
C LYS A 138 -29.36 47.08 2.95
N GLY A 139 -28.81 46.77 4.12
CA GLY A 139 -27.54 47.27 4.62
C GLY A 139 -26.72 46.18 5.33
N ASN A 140 -25.56 46.57 5.86
CA ASN A 140 -24.66 45.71 6.64
C ASN A 140 -25.06 45.57 8.12
N THR A 141 -26.10 46.29 8.54
CA THR A 141 -26.62 46.29 9.92
C THR A 141 -28.00 45.67 10.00
N ASP A 142 -28.62 45.40 8.86
CA ASP A 142 -29.95 44.79 8.83
C ASP A 142 -29.84 43.33 9.23
N PRO A 143 -30.76 42.83 10.08
CA PRO A 143 -30.80 41.41 10.40
C PRO A 143 -31.02 40.61 9.12
N ALA A 144 -30.29 39.50 8.99
CA ALA A 144 -30.47 38.55 7.91
C ALA A 144 -31.87 37.93 8.00
N SER A 145 -32.70 38.10 6.97
CA SER A 145 -34.00 37.46 6.93
C SER A 145 -33.86 35.94 6.84
N THR A 146 -34.88 35.21 7.31
CA THR A 146 -34.93 33.75 7.22
C THR A 146 -34.75 33.25 5.78
N ASP A 147 -35.37 33.94 4.81
CA ASP A 147 -35.28 33.58 3.38
C ASP A 147 -33.85 33.75 2.85
N PHE A 148 -33.14 34.78 3.32
CA PHE A 148 -31.74 35.01 2.95
C PHE A 148 -30.80 33.98 3.58
N ILE A 149 -30.96 33.69 4.87
CA ILE A 149 -30.19 32.65 5.57
C ILE A 149 -30.43 31.29 4.92
N GLN A 150 -31.67 30.97 4.56
CA GLN A 150 -31.98 29.72 3.87
C GLN A 150 -31.29 29.64 2.50
N ARG A 151 -31.22 30.75 1.76
CA ARG A 151 -30.47 30.78 0.48
C ARG A 151 -28.97 30.56 0.68
N LEU A 152 -28.38 31.15 1.72
CA LEU A 152 -26.98 30.90 2.09
C LEU A 152 -26.74 29.42 2.45
N LYS A 153 -27.65 28.81 3.22
CA LYS A 153 -27.63 27.37 3.54
C LYS A 153 -27.69 26.51 2.29
N ASP A 154 -28.62 26.77 1.40
CA ASP A 154 -28.79 26.01 0.15
C ASP A 154 -27.53 26.09 -0.73
N LEU A 155 -26.94 27.29 -0.87
CA LEU A 155 -25.70 27.49 -1.62
C LEU A 155 -24.49 26.85 -0.94
N THR A 156 -24.41 26.92 0.39
CA THR A 156 -23.34 26.25 1.13
C THR A 156 -23.39 24.75 0.88
N CYS A 157 -24.59 24.18 0.93
CA CYS A 157 -24.78 22.76 0.72
C CYS A 157 -24.37 22.31 -0.69
N THR A 158 -24.72 23.11 -1.69
CA THR A 158 -24.42 22.83 -3.10
C THR A 158 -22.92 22.99 -3.38
N LEU A 159 -22.35 24.16 -3.06
CA LEU A 159 -20.98 24.53 -3.40
C LEU A 159 -19.93 23.79 -2.56
N HIS A 160 -20.27 23.36 -1.35
CA HIS A 160 -19.39 22.56 -0.48
C HIS A 160 -19.75 21.07 -0.48
N HIS A 161 -20.62 20.62 -1.38
CA HIS A 161 -21.03 19.21 -1.49
C HIS A 161 -21.48 18.61 -0.15
N ARG A 162 -22.24 19.38 0.65
CA ARG A 162 -22.73 18.93 1.97
C ARG A 162 -23.92 17.99 1.85
N HIS A 163 -24.61 18.00 0.71
CA HIS A 163 -25.52 16.93 0.34
C HIS A 163 -24.68 15.72 -0.05
N ARG A 164 -24.39 14.86 0.93
CA ARG A 164 -23.47 13.75 0.76
C ARG A 164 -23.98 12.48 1.43
N VAL A 165 -23.60 11.35 0.86
CA VAL A 165 -23.68 10.04 1.50
C VAL A 165 -22.35 9.83 2.23
N ASN A 166 -22.34 10.05 3.55
CA ASN A 166 -21.19 9.71 4.38
C ASN A 166 -21.24 8.22 4.70
N ILE A 167 -20.34 7.45 4.09
CA ILE A 167 -20.35 5.99 4.22
C ILE A 167 -19.79 5.53 5.57
N GLY A 168 -19.08 6.38 6.31
CA GLY A 168 -18.58 6.08 7.66
C GLY A 168 -19.60 6.32 8.79
N GLU A 169 -20.84 6.72 8.47
CA GLU A 169 -21.90 6.89 9.48
C GLU A 169 -22.59 5.54 9.76
N ASP A 170 -22.66 5.16 11.05
CA ASP A 170 -23.46 4.02 11.53
C ASP A 170 -24.88 4.46 11.92
N TYR A 171 -25.86 3.56 11.77
CA TYR A 171 -27.26 3.77 12.21
C TYR A 171 -27.38 3.87 13.73
N LYS A 172 -26.43 3.30 14.49
CA LYS A 172 -26.51 3.22 15.95
C LYS A 172 -26.43 4.57 16.65
N ASP A 173 -25.64 5.50 16.13
CA ASP A 173 -25.34 6.75 16.82
C ASP A 173 -26.30 7.89 16.49
N LYS A 174 -26.95 7.86 15.30
CA LYS A 174 -27.77 8.98 14.79
C LYS A 174 -29.22 8.61 14.47
N GLY A 175 -29.63 7.37 14.71
CA GLY A 175 -30.94 6.83 14.34
C GLY A 175 -31.00 6.43 12.86
N ASP A 176 -32.21 6.13 12.36
CA ASP A 176 -32.42 5.59 11.01
C ASP A 176 -32.02 6.55 9.87
N PHE A 177 -31.77 7.83 10.17
CA PHE A 177 -31.39 8.83 9.19
C PHE A 177 -30.36 9.81 9.76
N TYR A 178 -29.42 10.23 8.94
CA TYR A 178 -28.69 11.48 9.17
C TYR A 178 -29.12 12.51 8.13
N SER A 179 -29.12 13.78 8.55
CA SER A 179 -29.44 14.91 7.69
C SER A 179 -28.24 15.82 7.54
N CYS A 180 -28.19 16.56 6.45
CA CYS A 180 -27.27 17.70 6.33
C CYS A 180 -27.49 18.64 7.52
N ASP A 181 -26.40 18.85 8.26
CA ASP A 181 -26.29 19.70 9.44
C ASP A 181 -26.70 21.15 9.18
N LEU A 182 -26.52 21.64 7.95
CA LEU A 182 -26.83 23.02 7.59
C LEU A 182 -28.30 23.26 7.24
N CYS A 183 -28.84 22.48 6.29
CA CYS A 183 -30.15 22.74 5.70
C CYS A 183 -31.25 21.80 6.19
N SER A 184 -30.88 20.66 6.79
CA SER A 184 -31.78 19.57 7.18
C SER A 184 -32.66 18.99 6.05
N LYS A 185 -32.48 19.48 4.81
CA LYS A 185 -33.15 18.97 3.60
C LYS A 185 -32.54 17.64 3.26
N ALA A 186 -31.29 17.59 2.82
CA ALA A 186 -30.67 16.32 2.44
C ALA A 186 -30.68 15.32 3.60
N LYS A 187 -31.49 14.28 3.48
CA LYS A 187 -31.59 13.17 4.43
C LYS A 187 -31.08 11.91 3.75
N VAL A 188 -30.39 11.06 4.50
CA VAL A 188 -29.96 9.75 4.05
C VAL A 188 -30.39 8.76 5.11
N ALA A 189 -31.25 7.81 4.73
CA ALA A 189 -31.58 6.69 5.58
C ALA A 189 -30.44 5.68 5.55
N VAL A 190 -30.08 5.12 6.71
CA VAL A 190 -29.06 4.07 6.82
C VAL A 190 -29.72 2.84 7.41
N GLN A 191 -29.59 1.72 6.71
CA GLN A 191 -30.12 0.45 7.16
C GLN A 191 -29.06 -0.63 7.06
N GLN A 192 -28.95 -1.48 8.07
CA GLN A 192 -28.15 -2.68 7.98
C GLN A 192 -28.85 -3.66 7.03
N GLY A 193 -28.24 -3.89 5.87
CA GLY A 193 -28.69 -4.86 4.89
C GLY A 193 -28.29 -6.30 5.27
N GLN A 194 -28.62 -7.23 4.38
CA GLN A 194 -28.27 -8.64 4.56
C GLN A 194 -26.74 -8.82 4.59
N SER A 195 -26.24 -9.45 5.65
CA SER A 195 -24.83 -9.80 5.76
C SER A 195 -24.42 -10.80 4.68
N VAL A 196 -23.21 -10.69 4.14
CA VAL A 196 -22.62 -11.71 3.27
C VAL A 196 -21.99 -12.77 4.16
N ASP A 197 -22.63 -13.95 4.22
CA ASP A 197 -22.18 -15.14 4.94
C ASP A 197 -21.94 -14.94 6.47
N GLY A 198 -22.60 -13.92 7.04
CA GLY A 198 -22.44 -13.51 8.44
C GLY A 198 -21.05 -12.97 8.80
N ILE A 199 -20.23 -12.62 7.80
CA ILE A 199 -18.85 -12.12 7.99
C ILE A 199 -18.73 -10.66 7.56
N TYR A 200 -19.50 -10.27 6.56
CA TYR A 200 -19.49 -8.90 6.06
C TYR A 200 -20.86 -8.28 6.28
N THR A 201 -20.86 -7.08 6.83
CA THR A 201 -22.07 -6.29 7.02
C THR A 201 -22.23 -5.36 5.83
N LYS A 202 -23.41 -5.40 5.21
CA LYS A 202 -23.82 -4.46 4.17
C LYS A 202 -24.59 -3.32 4.84
N PHE A 203 -24.19 -2.08 4.62
CA PHE A 203 -24.97 -0.90 5.02
C PHE A 203 -25.56 -0.26 3.78
N VAL A 204 -26.88 -0.08 3.76
CA VAL A 204 -27.62 0.52 2.66
C VAL A 204 -27.92 1.96 3.03
N HIS A 205 -27.37 2.87 2.25
CA HIS A 205 -27.62 4.30 2.32
C HIS A 205 -28.63 4.67 1.22
N THR A 206 -29.78 5.20 1.62
CA THR A 206 -30.85 5.63 0.71
C THR A 206 -31.05 7.14 0.85
N PRO A 207 -30.52 7.94 -0.10
CA PRO A 207 -30.76 9.38 -0.11
C PRO A 207 -32.24 9.69 -0.34
N HIS A 208 -32.81 10.58 0.47
CA HIS A 208 -34.18 11.08 0.31
C HIS A 208 -34.14 12.38 -0.49
N TYR A 209 -34.32 12.23 -1.81
CA TYR A 209 -34.27 13.33 -2.76
C TYR A 209 -35.53 14.21 -2.72
N TYR A 210 -35.34 15.53 -2.62
CA TYR A 210 -36.45 16.50 -2.69
C TYR A 210 -36.78 16.84 -4.15
N THR A 211 -35.76 16.88 -5.01
CA THR A 211 -35.90 17.11 -6.45
C THR A 211 -35.25 15.97 -7.23
N THR A 212 -35.60 15.81 -8.50
CA THR A 212 -35.05 14.75 -9.35
C THR A 212 -33.59 14.99 -9.75
N ASP A 213 -33.12 16.23 -9.69
CA ASP A 213 -31.79 16.64 -10.17
C ASP A 213 -30.78 16.87 -9.04
N GLU A 214 -31.21 16.69 -7.79
CA GLU A 214 -30.33 16.80 -6.62
C GLU A 214 -29.29 15.67 -6.61
N LYS A 215 -28.01 16.06 -6.58
CA LYS A 215 -26.87 15.14 -6.50
C LYS A 215 -26.42 14.99 -5.05
N TYR A 216 -26.14 13.76 -4.64
CA TYR A 216 -25.48 13.45 -3.39
C TYR A 216 -24.08 12.92 -3.68
N TYR A 217 -23.06 13.56 -3.14
CA TYR A 217 -21.68 13.12 -3.30
C TYR A 217 -21.36 12.02 -2.29
N ILE A 218 -20.54 11.04 -2.65
CA ILE A 218 -20.10 10.03 -1.68
C ILE A 218 -18.89 10.58 -0.93
N ALA A 219 -18.91 10.45 0.40
CA ALA A 219 -17.82 10.84 1.27
C ALA A 219 -17.53 9.75 2.30
N TYR A 220 -16.30 9.73 2.79
CA TYR A 220 -15.94 9.02 4.01
C TYR A 220 -15.50 10.07 5.03
N ASN A 221 -16.29 10.25 6.08
CA ASN A 221 -16.21 11.40 6.98
C ASN A 221 -16.32 12.73 6.20
N ASP A 222 -15.32 13.59 6.31
CA ASP A 222 -15.25 14.85 5.56
C ASP A 222 -14.52 14.77 4.22
N ILE A 223 -14.05 13.58 3.84
CA ILE A 223 -13.27 13.38 2.63
C ILE A 223 -14.18 12.88 1.52
N LEU A 224 -14.31 13.68 0.45
CA LEU A 224 -15.05 13.26 -0.74
C LEU A 224 -14.33 12.12 -1.45
N ILE A 225 -15.08 11.09 -1.80
CA ILE A 225 -14.55 9.91 -2.47
C ILE A 225 -14.41 10.17 -3.96
N LYS A 226 -13.22 9.86 -4.47
CA LYS A 226 -12.85 9.91 -5.88
C LYS A 226 -12.70 8.50 -6.43
N PHE A 227 -12.97 8.33 -7.72
CA PHE A 227 -12.68 7.08 -8.41
C PHE A 227 -11.78 7.30 -9.62
N GLN A 228 -10.87 6.36 -9.84
CA GLN A 228 -10.06 6.25 -11.03
C GLN A 228 -10.83 5.40 -12.07
N GLY A 229 -11.18 6.05 -13.18
CA GLY A 229 -11.71 5.36 -14.36
C GLY A 229 -10.59 4.79 -15.22
N SER A 230 -10.90 4.49 -16.49
CA SER A 230 -9.88 4.17 -17.51
C SER A 230 -8.97 5.36 -17.84
N GLY A 231 -9.37 6.57 -17.47
CA GLY A 231 -8.59 7.80 -17.66
C GLY A 231 -7.74 8.21 -16.44
N VAL A 232 -6.85 9.17 -16.67
CA VAL A 232 -5.93 9.72 -15.66
C VAL A 232 -6.64 10.60 -14.61
N ARG A 233 -7.80 11.18 -14.95
CA ARG A 233 -8.54 12.07 -14.05
C ARG A 233 -9.40 11.26 -13.09
N SER A 234 -9.25 11.55 -11.80
CA SER A 234 -10.11 11.02 -10.75
C SER A 234 -11.39 11.84 -10.68
N ASN A 235 -12.55 11.20 -10.74
CA ASN A 235 -13.84 11.88 -10.66
C ASN A 235 -14.47 11.67 -9.29
N LEU A 236 -15.24 12.65 -8.80
CA LEU A 236 -16.05 12.46 -7.60
C LEU A 236 -17.17 11.46 -7.87
N ILE A 237 -17.42 10.54 -6.94
CA ILE A 237 -18.61 9.68 -7.04
C ILE A 237 -19.81 10.47 -6.54
N SER A 238 -20.87 10.55 -7.36
CA SER A 238 -22.15 11.16 -6.96
C SER A 238 -23.33 10.30 -7.44
N VAL A 239 -24.46 10.43 -6.74
CA VAL A 239 -25.70 9.71 -7.02
C VAL A 239 -26.89 10.67 -7.06
N SER A 240 -27.80 10.47 -8.01
CA SER A 240 -29.03 11.25 -8.17
C SER A 240 -30.27 10.35 -8.08
N LYS A 241 -31.47 10.93 -7.88
CA LYS A 241 -32.73 10.17 -7.84
C LYS A 241 -32.99 9.40 -9.15
N LYS A 242 -32.60 9.98 -10.28
CA LYS A 242 -32.80 9.38 -11.61
C LYS A 242 -31.91 8.17 -11.81
N ASP A 243 -30.71 8.20 -11.22
CA ASP A 243 -29.67 7.24 -11.52
C ASP A 243 -29.52 6.18 -10.44
N CYS A 244 -29.88 6.44 -9.18
CA CYS A 244 -29.61 5.59 -8.04
C CYS A 244 -30.86 5.27 -7.22
N THR A 245 -31.07 3.98 -6.93
CA THR A 245 -32.12 3.50 -6.03
C THR A 245 -31.60 3.29 -4.61
N SER A 246 -30.36 2.81 -4.49
CA SER A 246 -29.69 2.59 -3.22
C SER A 246 -28.18 2.55 -3.42
N LEU A 247 -27.44 3.07 -2.44
CA LEU A 247 -26.01 2.92 -2.33
C LEU A 247 -25.72 1.95 -1.20
N SER A 248 -24.91 0.92 -1.43
CA SER A 248 -24.52 -0.02 -0.39
C SER A 248 -23.03 -0.04 -0.17
N VAL A 249 -22.60 -0.15 1.08
CA VAL A 249 -21.19 -0.25 1.44
C VAL A 249 -20.96 -1.49 2.29
N TYR A 250 -19.89 -2.20 1.99
CA TYR A 250 -19.55 -3.46 2.63
C TYR A 250 -18.38 -3.27 3.58
N TYR A 251 -18.57 -3.73 4.81
CA TYR A 251 -17.59 -3.71 5.88
C TYR A 251 -17.37 -5.11 6.42
N TRP A 252 -16.21 -5.34 7.01
CA TRP A 252 -16.01 -6.52 7.84
C TRP A 252 -16.81 -6.37 9.14
N ILE A 253 -17.50 -7.42 9.60
CA ILE A 253 -18.32 -7.33 10.82
C ILE A 253 -17.51 -7.01 12.10
N GLY A 254 -16.20 -7.30 12.11
CA GLY A 254 -15.31 -6.93 13.20
C GLY A 254 -14.80 -5.49 13.15
N ASP A 255 -15.08 -4.77 12.06
CA ASP A 255 -14.81 -3.34 11.90
C ASP A 255 -15.96 -2.53 12.52
N GLU A 256 -16.02 -2.54 13.85
CA GLU A 256 -17.15 -2.00 14.63
C GLU A 256 -17.35 -0.49 14.44
N HIS A 257 -16.31 0.23 14.03
CA HIS A 257 -16.34 1.67 13.78
C HIS A 257 -16.46 2.03 12.29
N LEU A 258 -16.64 1.03 11.42
CA LEU A 258 -16.70 1.21 9.98
C LEU A 258 -15.46 1.94 9.42
N ASP A 259 -14.30 1.69 10.04
CA ASP A 259 -13.06 2.39 9.73
C ASP A 259 -12.52 2.03 8.34
N ASN A 260 -12.93 0.88 7.80
CA ASN A 260 -12.33 0.24 6.64
C ASN A 260 -13.40 -0.21 5.62
N PRO A 261 -14.02 0.75 4.91
CA PRO A 261 -14.93 0.42 3.81
C PRO A 261 -14.21 -0.37 2.73
N LEU A 262 -14.81 -1.49 2.29
CA LEU A 262 -14.21 -2.44 1.37
C LEU A 262 -14.70 -2.25 -0.07
N LEU A 263 -16.02 -2.29 -0.27
CA LEU A 263 -16.69 -2.17 -1.58
C LEU A 263 -17.85 -1.18 -1.47
N ILE A 264 -18.09 -0.44 -2.55
CA ILE A 264 -19.31 0.35 -2.75
C ILE A 264 -20.07 -0.21 -3.95
N GLU A 265 -21.36 -0.46 -3.76
CA GLU A 265 -22.32 -0.86 -4.79
C GLU A 265 -23.33 0.27 -4.97
N VAL A 266 -23.37 0.88 -6.16
CA VAL A 266 -24.37 1.88 -6.54
C VAL A 266 -25.40 1.19 -7.42
N LYS A 267 -26.57 0.91 -6.87
CA LYS A 267 -27.66 0.24 -7.60
C LYS A 267 -28.46 1.24 -8.42
N LEU A 268 -28.41 1.09 -9.73
CA LEU A 268 -29.04 2.00 -10.66
C LEU A 268 -30.55 1.77 -10.76
N SER A 269 -31.29 2.79 -11.18
CA SER A 269 -32.75 2.72 -11.39
C SER A 269 -33.17 1.66 -12.41
N LYS A 270 -32.28 1.30 -13.35
CA LYS A 270 -32.46 0.23 -14.33
C LYS A 270 -32.22 -1.19 -13.77
N GLY A 271 -31.83 -1.31 -12.50
CA GLY A 271 -31.52 -2.59 -11.84
C GLY A 271 -30.06 -3.04 -11.96
N GLU A 272 -29.29 -2.45 -12.86
CA GLU A 272 -27.83 -2.63 -12.97
C GLU A 272 -27.10 -2.05 -11.76
N SER A 273 -25.88 -2.51 -11.48
CA SER A 273 -25.08 -2.01 -10.36
C SER A 273 -23.68 -1.60 -10.82
N SER A 274 -23.27 -0.38 -10.44
CA SER A 274 -21.87 0.06 -10.55
C SER A 274 -21.12 -0.28 -9.27
N TRP A 275 -19.96 -0.91 -9.41
CA TRP A 275 -19.14 -1.32 -8.27
C TRP A 275 -17.84 -0.53 -8.20
N TYR A 276 -17.46 -0.17 -6.99
CA TYR A 276 -16.22 0.54 -6.71
C TYR A 276 -15.46 -0.23 -5.63
N GLU A 277 -14.18 -0.47 -5.90
CA GLU A 277 -13.26 -1.13 -4.99
C GLU A 277 -12.34 -0.13 -4.32
N ASN A 278 -12.18 -0.23 -3.01
CA ASN A 278 -11.23 0.59 -2.28
C ASN A 278 -9.81 0.20 -2.72
N ILE A 279 -9.05 1.19 -3.20
CA ILE A 279 -7.64 1.03 -3.58
C ILE A 279 -6.74 2.04 -2.87
N GLY A 280 -7.25 2.69 -1.81
CA GLY A 280 -6.48 3.63 -1.01
C GLY A 280 -5.21 2.97 -0.46
N GLU A 281 -4.09 3.68 -0.55
CA GLU A 281 -2.85 3.25 0.07
C GLU A 281 -2.87 3.54 1.58
N TYR A 282 -2.10 2.79 2.37
CA TYR A 282 -1.92 3.05 3.79
C TYR A 282 -1.49 4.51 4.05
N GLY A 283 -2.23 5.25 4.89
CA GLY A 283 -1.88 6.63 5.26
C GLY A 283 -3.08 7.56 5.48
N THR A 284 -2.88 8.87 5.31
CA THR A 284 -3.90 9.91 5.54
C THR A 284 -5.01 9.95 4.48
N THR A 285 -4.85 9.18 3.40
CA THR A 285 -5.76 9.08 2.26
C THR A 285 -6.27 7.64 2.10
N LYS A 286 -6.44 6.91 3.21
CA LYS A 286 -6.72 5.45 3.20
C LYS A 286 -8.02 5.05 2.48
N HIS A 287 -8.95 5.99 2.24
CA HIS A 287 -10.28 5.72 1.69
C HIS A 287 -10.77 6.74 0.65
N ASP A 288 -9.91 7.64 0.17
CA ASP A 288 -10.33 8.71 -0.75
C ASP A 288 -10.30 8.29 -2.23
N ILE A 289 -9.53 7.25 -2.58
CA ILE A 289 -9.36 6.78 -3.96
C ILE A 289 -9.91 5.36 -4.11
N TRP A 290 -10.81 5.23 -5.09
CA TRP A 290 -11.50 4.01 -5.43
C TRP A 290 -11.28 3.66 -6.90
N ARG A 291 -11.47 2.39 -7.25
CA ARG A 291 -11.43 1.92 -8.64
C ARG A 291 -12.82 1.50 -9.08
N LYS A 292 -13.34 2.07 -10.16
CA LYS A 292 -14.57 1.58 -10.78
C LYS A 292 -14.29 0.22 -11.44
N LEU A 293 -15.06 -0.80 -11.10
CA LEU A 293 -14.93 -2.13 -11.70
C LEU A 293 -15.56 -2.15 -13.09
N GLY A 294 -14.97 -2.94 -14.00
CA GLY A 294 -15.52 -3.15 -15.34
C GLY A 294 -16.82 -3.97 -15.28
N GLU A 295 -17.67 -3.84 -16.31
CA GLU A 295 -19.00 -4.47 -16.35
C GLU A 295 -18.97 -5.99 -16.13
N GLN A 296 -17.98 -6.69 -16.70
CA GLN A 296 -17.84 -8.14 -16.52
C GLN A 296 -17.54 -8.51 -15.06
N GLU A 297 -16.68 -7.75 -14.38
CA GLU A 297 -16.36 -7.99 -12.96
C GLU A 297 -17.56 -7.64 -12.08
N ALA A 298 -18.20 -6.49 -12.33
CA ALA A 298 -19.43 -6.06 -11.66
C ALA A 298 -20.58 -7.07 -11.80
N GLY A 299 -20.77 -7.64 -12.99
CA GLY A 299 -21.78 -8.67 -13.25
C GLY A 299 -21.56 -9.94 -12.45
N LYS A 300 -20.30 -10.38 -12.28
CA LYS A 300 -19.95 -11.54 -11.43
C LYS A 300 -20.25 -11.28 -9.95
N LEU A 301 -19.90 -10.10 -9.43
CA LEU A 301 -20.18 -9.73 -8.04
C LEU A 301 -21.69 -9.67 -7.76
N SER A 302 -22.47 -9.20 -8.74
CA SER A 302 -23.93 -9.06 -8.60
C SER A 302 -24.67 -10.40 -8.73
N SER A 303 -24.11 -11.37 -9.45
CA SER A 303 -24.77 -12.67 -9.73
C SER A 303 -24.29 -13.82 -8.84
N SER A 304 -23.12 -13.71 -8.21
CA SER A 304 -22.53 -14.77 -7.39
C SER A 304 -22.09 -14.25 -6.02
N VAL A 305 -22.81 -14.70 -4.98
CA VAL A 305 -22.45 -14.43 -3.57
C VAL A 305 -21.04 -14.93 -3.25
N GLY A 306 -20.59 -16.03 -3.88
CA GLY A 306 -19.23 -16.56 -3.70
C GLY A 306 -18.14 -15.64 -4.25
N GLU A 307 -18.36 -15.04 -5.43
CA GLU A 307 -17.43 -14.07 -6.03
C GLU A 307 -17.37 -12.78 -5.21
N LEU A 308 -18.53 -12.28 -4.77
CA LEU A 308 -18.60 -11.13 -3.86
C LEU A 308 -17.85 -11.40 -2.56
N LYS A 309 -18.09 -12.56 -1.94
CA LYS A 309 -17.40 -12.96 -0.71
C LYS A 309 -15.89 -13.05 -0.93
N ALA A 310 -15.42 -13.70 -1.99
CA ALA A 310 -13.99 -13.82 -2.28
C ALA A 310 -13.32 -12.44 -2.48
N LYS A 311 -14.03 -11.50 -3.12
CA LYS A 311 -13.59 -10.10 -3.27
C LYS A 311 -13.50 -9.38 -1.92
N LEU A 312 -14.50 -9.55 -1.05
CA LEU A 312 -14.52 -8.99 0.31
C LEU A 312 -13.44 -9.60 1.21
N ASP A 313 -13.22 -10.91 1.13
CA ASP A 313 -12.13 -11.61 1.84
C ASP A 313 -10.77 -11.02 1.48
N ARG A 314 -10.55 -10.76 0.18
CA ARG A 314 -9.33 -10.10 -0.31
C ARG A 314 -9.17 -8.68 0.25
N LEU A 315 -10.19 -7.86 0.11
CA LEU A 315 -10.13 -6.46 0.55
C LEU A 315 -10.03 -6.35 2.06
N SER A 316 -10.71 -7.22 2.80
CA SER A 316 -10.62 -7.28 4.24
C SER A 316 -9.23 -7.72 4.70
N CYS A 317 -8.56 -8.65 3.99
CA CYS A 317 -7.16 -8.92 4.26
C CYS A 317 -6.27 -7.68 4.05
N ILE A 318 -6.50 -6.92 2.98
CA ILE A 318 -5.74 -5.69 2.71
C ILE A 318 -5.98 -4.65 3.82
N PHE A 319 -7.23 -4.29 4.09
CA PHE A 319 -7.54 -3.12 4.92
C PHE A 319 -7.74 -3.41 6.42
N ASN A 320 -8.24 -4.60 6.76
CA ASN A 320 -8.55 -5.03 8.13
C ASN A 320 -7.60 -6.09 8.67
N GLU A 321 -6.56 -6.48 7.92
CA GLU A 321 -5.63 -7.56 8.31
C GLU A 321 -6.30 -8.88 8.66
N THR A 322 -7.46 -9.15 8.06
CA THR A 322 -8.24 -10.36 8.34
C THR A 322 -7.74 -11.54 7.54
N VAL A 323 -7.81 -12.74 8.13
CA VAL A 323 -7.35 -13.98 7.52
C VAL A 323 -8.33 -15.12 7.78
N LYS A 324 -8.31 -16.11 6.90
CA LYS A 324 -9.01 -17.38 7.09
C LYS A 324 -8.04 -18.45 7.55
N ILE A 325 -8.49 -19.28 8.47
CA ILE A 325 -7.70 -20.39 8.99
C ILE A 325 -8.30 -21.70 8.49
N GLN A 326 -7.60 -22.39 7.61
CA GLN A 326 -7.90 -23.76 7.24
C GLN A 326 -7.18 -24.71 8.19
N LEU A 327 -7.93 -25.30 9.12
CA LEU A 327 -7.42 -26.25 10.09
C LEU A 327 -6.84 -27.48 9.37
N GLY A 328 -5.61 -27.84 9.73
CA GLY A 328 -4.93 -29.00 9.15
C GLY A 328 -4.26 -28.76 7.79
N LYS A 329 -4.39 -27.56 7.22
CA LYS A 329 -3.84 -27.17 5.92
C LYS A 329 -3.02 -25.88 6.01
N HIS A 330 -2.25 -25.59 4.96
CA HIS A 330 -1.65 -24.28 4.79
C HIS A 330 -2.75 -23.23 4.64
N SER A 331 -2.73 -22.20 5.49
CA SER A 331 -3.69 -21.11 5.41
C SER A 331 -3.05 -19.92 4.72
N VAL A 332 -3.68 -19.48 3.63
CA VAL A 332 -3.44 -18.19 2.99
C VAL A 332 -4.50 -17.19 3.46
N CYS A 333 -4.23 -15.90 3.32
CA CYS A 333 -5.20 -14.90 3.76
C CYS A 333 -6.49 -14.93 2.95
N HIS A 334 -6.39 -15.24 1.66
CA HIS A 334 -7.52 -15.41 0.75
C HIS A 334 -7.16 -16.37 -0.40
N ASN A 335 -8.16 -16.94 -1.07
CA ASN A 335 -7.99 -18.09 -1.98
C ASN A 335 -7.17 -17.81 -3.26
N SER A 336 -6.99 -16.56 -3.66
CA SER A 336 -6.19 -16.19 -4.85
C SER A 336 -4.85 -15.61 -4.45
N ARG A 337 -3.75 -15.91 -5.16
CA ARG A 337 -2.51 -15.13 -4.98
C ARG A 337 -2.74 -13.76 -5.59
N TYR A 338 -2.80 -12.73 -4.75
CA TYR A 338 -2.94 -11.35 -5.19
C TYR A 338 -1.68 -10.59 -4.82
N GLY A 339 -0.87 -10.23 -5.82
CA GLY A 339 0.41 -9.54 -5.59
C GLY A 339 0.29 -8.09 -5.06
N GLY A 340 -0.91 -7.66 -4.65
CA GLY A 340 -1.12 -6.35 -4.02
C GLY A 340 -0.76 -6.32 -2.53
N HIS A 341 -0.55 -7.47 -1.88
CA HIS A 341 -0.03 -7.55 -0.52
C HIS A 341 0.67 -8.90 -0.27
N MET A 342 1.46 -9.01 0.80
CA MET A 342 2.02 -10.30 1.23
C MET A 342 0.97 -11.14 1.96
N ASP A 343 1.14 -12.47 1.92
CA ASP A 343 0.42 -13.34 2.85
C ASP A 343 0.76 -12.94 4.29
N ARG A 344 -0.27 -12.63 5.07
CA ARG A 344 -0.17 -12.24 6.49
C ARG A 344 -0.05 -13.44 7.42
N LEU A 345 -0.29 -14.64 6.93
CA LEU A 345 -0.18 -15.86 7.71
C LEU A 345 1.07 -16.63 7.34
N ASN A 346 1.73 -17.08 8.38
CA ASN A 346 2.69 -18.15 8.32
C ASN A 346 2.06 -19.39 8.97
N THR A 347 2.00 -20.49 8.24
CA THR A 347 1.49 -21.77 8.73
C THR A 347 2.60 -22.80 8.74
N PHE A 348 2.79 -23.46 9.87
CA PHE A 348 3.69 -24.61 9.97
C PHE A 348 3.14 -25.73 10.82
N TYR A 349 3.58 -26.94 10.53
CA TYR A 349 3.26 -28.12 11.31
C TYR A 349 4.35 -28.36 12.36
N ASN A 350 4.01 -28.15 13.62
CA ASN A 350 4.88 -28.43 14.76
C ASN A 350 4.81 -29.91 15.17
N GLY A 351 5.36 -30.77 14.30
CA GLY A 351 5.75 -32.15 14.58
C GLY A 351 4.88 -32.95 15.57
N MET A 352 5.54 -33.76 16.40
CA MET A 352 4.91 -34.50 17.49
C MET A 352 5.15 -33.70 18.78
N VAL A 353 4.12 -33.00 19.27
CA VAL A 353 4.18 -32.15 20.47
C VAL A 353 4.20 -32.99 21.75
N ASP A 354 3.48 -34.11 21.73
CA ASP A 354 3.49 -35.10 22.82
C ASP A 354 3.73 -36.49 22.23
N SER A 355 4.87 -37.09 22.56
CA SER A 355 5.27 -38.40 22.05
C SER A 355 4.56 -39.57 22.71
N SER A 356 3.96 -39.38 23.88
CA SER A 356 3.18 -40.40 24.58
C SER A 356 1.77 -40.49 23.99
N LEU A 357 1.14 -39.34 23.74
CA LEU A 357 -0.20 -39.23 23.17
C LEU A 357 -0.22 -39.23 21.64
N LYS A 358 0.97 -39.15 21.00
CA LYS A 358 1.13 -39.04 19.55
C LYS A 358 0.39 -37.83 18.98
N LEU A 359 0.42 -36.72 19.71
CA LEU A 359 -0.21 -35.48 19.28
C LEU A 359 0.71 -34.65 18.42
N SER A 360 0.11 -33.97 17.47
CA SER A 360 0.73 -33.00 16.60
C SER A 360 0.02 -31.66 16.71
N ALA A 361 0.66 -30.60 16.21
CA ALA A 361 0.02 -29.30 16.15
C ALA A 361 0.29 -28.55 14.85
N TYR A 362 -0.73 -27.90 14.32
CA TYR A 362 -0.64 -26.90 13.28
C TYR A 362 -0.57 -25.53 13.93
N VAL A 363 0.43 -24.73 13.59
CA VAL A 363 0.66 -23.41 14.16
C VAL A 363 0.49 -22.36 13.08
N TYR A 364 -0.31 -21.34 13.38
CA TYR A 364 -0.58 -20.19 12.53
C TYR A 364 -0.10 -18.94 13.26
N THR A 365 0.83 -18.20 12.67
CA THR A 365 1.41 -16.96 13.22
C THR A 365 1.41 -15.86 12.17
N PRO A 366 1.47 -14.57 12.55
CA PRO A 366 1.68 -13.49 11.60
C PRO A 366 2.95 -13.74 10.78
N ASN A 367 2.87 -13.47 9.48
CA ASN A 367 4.04 -13.41 8.64
C ASN A 367 4.84 -12.14 8.96
N LYS A 368 6.13 -12.28 9.26
CA LYS A 368 7.02 -11.14 9.56
C LYS A 368 7.05 -10.13 8.42
N ASP A 369 6.91 -10.61 7.20
CA ASP A 369 6.96 -9.82 5.98
C ASP A 369 5.74 -8.91 5.80
N SER A 370 4.65 -9.22 6.50
CA SER A 370 3.45 -8.37 6.50
C SER A 370 3.62 -7.10 7.34
N GLY A 371 4.70 -7.00 8.14
CA GLY A 371 4.95 -5.89 9.06
C GLY A 371 4.03 -5.86 10.30
N SER A 372 3.00 -6.71 10.35
CA SER A 372 2.08 -6.81 11.48
C SER A 372 2.53 -7.87 12.49
N CYS A 373 2.34 -7.57 13.77
CA CYS A 373 2.60 -8.50 14.87
C CYS A 373 1.35 -9.33 15.25
N SER A 374 0.22 -9.09 14.59
CA SER A 374 -1.07 -9.76 14.85
C SER A 374 -1.90 -9.86 13.57
N PHE A 375 -2.98 -10.63 13.61
CA PHE A 375 -3.98 -10.70 12.55
C PHE A 375 -5.37 -10.91 13.14
N HIS A 376 -6.41 -10.67 12.34
CA HIS A 376 -7.79 -10.94 12.74
C HIS A 376 -8.32 -12.18 12.04
N VAL A 377 -9.05 -13.06 12.72
CA VAL A 377 -9.59 -14.28 12.12
C VAL A 377 -11.05 -14.06 11.75
N VAL A 378 -11.36 -14.05 10.46
CA VAL A 378 -12.75 -13.97 9.97
C VAL A 378 -13.46 -15.32 10.04
N GLU A 379 -12.73 -16.40 9.76
CA GLU A 379 -13.28 -17.74 9.66
C GLU A 379 -12.23 -18.79 10.03
N ILE A 380 -12.70 -19.85 10.67
CA ILE A 380 -11.96 -21.09 10.84
C ILE A 380 -12.72 -22.17 10.09
N LEU A 381 -12.03 -22.83 9.16
CA LEU A 381 -12.57 -23.84 8.25
C LEU A 381 -11.93 -25.19 8.54
N LEU A 382 -12.72 -26.26 8.47
CA LEU A 382 -12.24 -27.64 8.45
C LEU A 382 -12.91 -28.36 7.29
N ALA A 383 -12.14 -28.93 6.37
CA ALA A 383 -12.65 -29.54 5.13
C ALA A 383 -13.63 -28.62 4.37
N GLU A 384 -13.27 -27.35 4.19
CA GLU A 384 -14.08 -26.30 3.55
C GLU A 384 -15.42 -26.00 4.25
N LYS A 385 -15.60 -26.44 5.50
CA LYS A 385 -16.78 -26.15 6.32
C LYS A 385 -16.44 -25.25 7.49
N LYS A 386 -17.19 -24.15 7.60
CA LYS A 386 -17.11 -23.18 8.69
C LYS A 386 -17.34 -23.85 10.04
N GLN A 387 -16.50 -23.52 11.00
CA GLN A 387 -16.54 -24.02 12.36
C GLN A 387 -17.29 -23.03 13.28
N ASN A 388 -18.07 -23.56 14.22
CA ASN A 388 -18.88 -22.78 15.16
C ASN A 388 -18.22 -22.73 16.53
N PHE A 389 -18.15 -21.53 17.12
CA PHE A 389 -17.58 -21.28 18.45
C PHE A 389 -18.65 -20.69 19.39
N PRO A 390 -18.48 -20.84 20.73
CA PRO A 390 -19.41 -20.26 21.70
C PRO A 390 -19.44 -18.73 21.58
N GLY A 391 -20.63 -18.14 21.66
CA GLY A 391 -20.84 -16.69 21.47
C GLY A 391 -21.09 -16.27 20.01
N GLY A 392 -21.20 -17.22 19.09
CA GLY A 392 -21.20 -16.97 17.65
C GLY A 392 -19.77 -16.83 17.13
N THR A 393 -19.57 -16.82 15.81
CA THR A 393 -18.23 -16.59 15.22
C THR A 393 -17.83 -15.12 15.34
N SER A 394 -17.87 -14.56 16.54
CA SER A 394 -17.28 -13.28 16.89
C SER A 394 -15.77 -13.43 16.76
N PHE A 395 -15.32 -13.29 15.51
CA PHE A 395 -13.98 -13.08 15.01
C PHE A 395 -12.93 -12.85 16.10
N PHE A 396 -11.86 -13.64 16.06
CA PHE A 396 -10.73 -13.44 16.96
C PHE A 396 -9.94 -12.21 16.51
N LYS A 397 -9.92 -11.16 17.34
CA LYS A 397 -9.12 -9.95 17.09
C LYS A 397 -7.71 -10.09 17.67
N ASP A 398 -6.77 -9.37 17.06
CA ASP A 398 -5.39 -9.19 17.53
C ASP A 398 -4.68 -10.52 17.84
N VAL A 399 -4.93 -11.55 17.03
CA VAL A 399 -4.37 -12.88 17.21
C VAL A 399 -2.90 -12.86 16.82
N THR A 400 -2.07 -13.32 17.74
CA THR A 400 -0.62 -13.46 17.54
C THR A 400 -0.21 -14.90 17.25
N LYS A 401 -1.04 -15.88 17.63
CA LYS A 401 -0.79 -17.30 17.38
C LYS A 401 -2.07 -18.12 17.51
N ILE A 402 -2.28 -19.06 16.60
CA ILE A 402 -3.25 -20.16 16.74
C ILE A 402 -2.48 -21.47 16.70
N THR A 403 -2.82 -22.40 17.58
CA THR A 403 -2.27 -23.76 17.58
C THR A 403 -3.42 -24.76 17.55
N ALA A 404 -3.55 -25.53 16.48
CA ALA A 404 -4.55 -26.58 16.32
C ALA A 404 -3.92 -27.95 16.52
N TYR A 405 -4.31 -28.65 17.58
CA TYR A 405 -3.80 -29.96 17.93
C TYR A 405 -4.62 -31.05 17.25
N ALA A 406 -3.94 -32.04 16.69
CA ALA A 406 -4.51 -33.18 16.00
C ALA A 406 -3.74 -34.47 16.35
N SER A 407 -4.36 -35.63 16.17
CA SER A 407 -3.62 -36.90 16.21
C SER A 407 -2.58 -36.91 15.10
N SER A 408 -1.36 -37.36 15.38
CA SER A 408 -0.34 -37.49 14.32
C SER A 408 -0.80 -38.44 13.21
N CYS A 409 -1.59 -39.46 13.57
CA CYS A 409 -2.10 -40.47 12.63
C CYS A 409 -3.41 -40.08 11.94
N ASP A 410 -4.03 -39.00 12.38
CA ASP A 410 -5.23 -38.43 11.75
C ASP A 410 -5.17 -36.90 11.87
N SER A 411 -4.23 -36.34 11.12
CA SER A 411 -3.92 -34.91 11.15
C SER A 411 -5.04 -34.07 10.52
N SER A 412 -5.99 -34.73 9.83
CA SER A 412 -7.18 -34.12 9.23
C SER A 412 -8.28 -33.79 10.24
N GLN A 413 -8.16 -34.29 11.48
CA GLN A 413 -9.15 -34.12 12.54
C GLN A 413 -8.56 -33.39 13.75
N PRO A 414 -8.27 -32.08 13.65
CA PRO A 414 -7.88 -31.29 14.80
C PRO A 414 -9.03 -31.23 15.79
N PHE A 415 -8.73 -31.43 17.07
CA PHE A 415 -9.72 -31.59 18.13
C PHE A 415 -9.57 -30.57 19.26
N LEU A 416 -8.47 -29.82 19.29
CA LEU A 416 -8.17 -28.83 20.32
C LEU A 416 -7.48 -27.62 19.68
N LEU A 417 -7.88 -26.41 20.08
CA LEU A 417 -7.33 -25.15 19.61
C LEU A 417 -6.82 -24.32 20.79
N CYS A 418 -5.66 -23.71 20.63
CA CYS A 418 -5.14 -22.64 21.48
C CYS A 418 -5.06 -21.35 20.66
N ILE A 419 -5.70 -20.28 21.12
CA ILE A 419 -5.68 -18.97 20.46
C ILE A 419 -5.06 -17.97 21.43
N LYS A 420 -3.97 -17.33 20.98
CA LYS A 420 -3.27 -16.30 21.74
C LYS A 420 -3.47 -14.95 21.05
N SER A 421 -4.06 -14.00 21.77
CA SER A 421 -4.19 -12.60 21.31
C SER A 421 -3.26 -11.68 22.11
N GLY A 422 -2.88 -10.53 21.54
CA GLY A 422 -1.77 -9.68 22.00
C GLY A 422 -1.67 -9.47 23.52
N ASN A 423 -2.70 -8.88 24.13
CA ASN A 423 -2.73 -8.57 25.56
C ASN A 423 -3.49 -9.61 26.42
N SER A 424 -4.04 -10.67 25.82
CA SER A 424 -4.88 -11.62 26.53
C SER A 424 -4.10 -12.88 26.93
N SER A 425 -4.61 -13.58 27.94
CA SER A 425 -4.25 -14.98 28.16
C SER A 425 -4.65 -15.83 26.94
N GLU A 426 -3.98 -16.98 26.82
CA GLU A 426 -4.33 -18.01 25.84
C GLU A 426 -5.76 -18.52 26.11
N LYS A 427 -6.59 -18.60 25.07
CA LYS A 427 -7.92 -19.21 25.13
C LYS A 427 -7.88 -20.58 24.48
N TRP A 428 -8.57 -21.55 25.07
CA TRP A 428 -8.57 -22.93 24.59
C TRP A 428 -9.97 -23.35 24.17
N TYR A 429 -10.04 -24.11 23.09
CA TYR A 429 -11.30 -24.65 22.59
C TYR A 429 -11.15 -26.12 22.28
N LYS A 430 -12.02 -26.96 22.83
CA LYS A 430 -12.11 -28.38 22.46
C LYS A 430 -13.27 -28.61 21.51
N ARG A 431 -13.06 -29.46 20.52
CA ARG A 431 -14.06 -29.80 19.51
C ARG A 431 -15.02 -30.85 20.10
N THR A 432 -16.33 -30.57 20.07
CA THR A 432 -17.37 -31.43 20.67
C THR A 432 -18.19 -32.17 19.62
N SER A 433 -18.15 -31.74 18.35
CA SER A 433 -18.76 -32.41 17.21
C SER A 433 -17.96 -32.12 15.93
N THR A 434 -18.48 -32.46 14.76
CA THR A 434 -17.82 -32.15 13.47
C THR A 434 -17.66 -30.64 13.23
N TYR A 435 -18.57 -29.80 13.77
CA TYR A 435 -18.62 -28.37 13.46
C TYR A 435 -18.66 -27.46 14.70
N ALA A 436 -18.73 -28.01 15.92
CA ALA A 436 -18.89 -27.22 17.13
C ALA A 436 -17.68 -27.32 18.06
N TRP A 437 -17.26 -26.16 18.56
CA TRP A 437 -16.20 -25.98 19.54
C TRP A 437 -16.78 -25.48 20.85
N LYS A 438 -16.17 -25.86 21.97
CA LYS A 438 -16.52 -25.42 23.33
C LYS A 438 -15.27 -24.85 24.00
N ASP A 439 -15.42 -23.69 24.65
CA ASP A 439 -14.38 -23.08 25.46
C ASP A 439 -14.01 -24.01 26.63
N CYS A 440 -12.73 -24.07 26.99
CA CYS A 440 -12.23 -24.83 28.13
C CYS A 440 -11.15 -24.08 28.89
N ASP A 441 -11.31 -24.01 30.21
CA ASP A 441 -10.32 -23.43 31.11
C ASP A 441 -9.25 -24.46 31.50
N ASP A 442 -8.01 -23.98 31.65
CA ASP A 442 -6.85 -24.67 32.22
C ASP A 442 -6.66 -26.15 31.85
N ILE A 443 -6.16 -26.39 30.63
CA ILE A 443 -6.08 -27.74 30.07
C ILE A 443 -4.71 -28.42 30.14
N LYS A 444 -3.69 -27.79 30.76
CA LYS A 444 -2.30 -28.28 30.67
C LYS A 444 -2.15 -29.73 31.13
N ASP A 445 -2.91 -30.13 32.14
CA ASP A 445 -2.89 -31.48 32.71
C ASP A 445 -4.00 -32.40 32.16
N GLN A 446 -4.85 -31.89 31.26
CA GLN A 446 -6.04 -32.59 30.74
C GLN A 446 -5.89 -33.05 29.28
N PHE A 447 -4.72 -32.88 28.65
CA PHE A 447 -4.51 -33.22 27.23
C PHE A 447 -4.86 -34.67 26.91
N GLY A 448 -4.48 -35.62 27.78
CA GLY A 448 -4.77 -37.04 27.58
C GLY A 448 -6.26 -37.36 27.64
N GLU A 449 -6.98 -36.77 28.60
CA GLU A 449 -8.42 -36.95 28.77
C GLU A 449 -9.20 -36.33 27.60
N ILE A 450 -8.88 -35.08 27.25
CA ILE A 450 -9.50 -34.38 26.10
C ILE A 450 -9.26 -35.16 24.81
N PHE A 451 -8.03 -35.66 24.60
CA PHE A 451 -7.74 -36.45 23.41
C PHE A 451 -8.52 -37.78 23.38
N SER A 452 -8.64 -38.48 24.51
CA SER A 452 -9.43 -39.72 24.58
C SER A 452 -10.91 -39.46 24.30
N GLU A 453 -11.49 -38.42 24.90
CA GLU A 453 -12.89 -38.01 24.64
C GLU A 453 -13.11 -37.66 23.17
N ALA A 454 -12.21 -36.85 22.61
CA ALA A 454 -12.26 -36.44 21.21
C ALA A 454 -12.10 -37.61 20.25
N ARG A 455 -11.24 -38.57 20.58
CA ARG A 455 -11.04 -39.77 19.76
C ARG A 455 -12.33 -40.54 19.59
N ASP A 456 -13.02 -40.78 20.69
CA ASP A 456 -14.24 -41.58 20.69
C ASP A 456 -15.41 -40.78 20.06
N THR A 457 -15.50 -39.48 20.33
CA THR A 457 -16.59 -38.61 19.84
C THR A 457 -16.45 -38.25 18.36
N LEU A 458 -15.23 -38.01 17.88
CA LEU A 458 -14.95 -37.51 16.53
C LEU A 458 -14.47 -38.63 15.58
N GLY A 459 -14.30 -39.86 16.09
CA GLY A 459 -13.82 -41.00 15.31
C GLY A 459 -12.35 -40.87 14.90
N ILE A 460 -11.51 -40.23 15.73
CA ILE A 460 -10.09 -40.04 15.41
C ILE A 460 -9.40 -41.40 15.44
N GLN A 461 -8.67 -41.73 14.38
CA GLN A 461 -7.99 -43.02 14.31
C GLN A 461 -6.84 -43.11 15.34
N ALA A 462 -6.81 -44.20 16.11
CA ALA A 462 -5.72 -44.49 17.01
C ALA A 462 -4.42 -44.78 16.25
N CYS A 463 -3.31 -44.26 16.74
CA CYS A 463 -2.00 -44.55 16.16
C CYS A 463 -1.61 -46.01 16.42
N PRO A 464 -1.23 -46.78 15.39
CA PRO A 464 -0.73 -48.14 15.60
C PRO A 464 0.58 -48.10 16.39
N SER A 465 0.69 -48.96 17.41
CA SER A 465 1.94 -49.17 18.15
C SER A 465 2.92 -49.94 17.27
N TYR A 466 4.15 -49.43 17.10
CA TYR A 466 5.10 -50.02 16.17
C TYR A 466 6.50 -50.21 16.77
N LYS A 467 7.10 -51.39 16.54
CA LYS A 467 8.48 -51.70 16.88
C LYS A 467 9.37 -51.52 15.65
N PRO A 468 10.36 -50.61 15.67
CA PRO A 468 11.18 -50.32 14.50
C PRO A 468 11.92 -51.57 13.97
N PRO A 469 12.05 -51.73 12.65
CA PRO A 469 12.74 -52.86 12.02
C PRO A 469 14.23 -52.90 12.38
N LYS A 470 14.80 -54.09 12.54
CA LYS A 470 16.26 -54.25 12.74
C LYS A 470 17.10 -53.74 11.56
N LYS A 471 16.56 -53.80 10.33
CA LYS A 471 17.24 -53.33 9.11
C LYS A 471 17.14 -51.82 8.88
N GLY A 472 16.38 -51.11 9.72
CA GLY A 472 16.05 -49.71 9.53
C GLY A 472 14.88 -49.49 8.57
N VAL A 473 14.39 -48.26 8.56
CA VAL A 473 13.23 -47.79 7.79
C VAL A 473 13.71 -47.18 6.48
N GLN A 474 13.07 -47.53 5.35
CA GLN A 474 13.36 -46.94 4.04
C GLN A 474 12.57 -45.64 3.85
N ILE A 475 13.26 -44.50 3.94
CA ILE A 475 12.64 -43.19 3.73
C ILE A 475 12.41 -42.94 2.24
N LYS A 476 11.16 -42.71 1.83
CA LYS A 476 10.78 -42.19 0.52
C LYS A 476 10.99 -40.68 0.48
N ILE A 477 12.20 -40.27 0.10
CA ILE A 477 12.61 -38.85 0.07
C ILE A 477 11.86 -37.98 -0.96
N THR A 478 11.06 -38.59 -1.83
CA THR A 478 10.18 -37.89 -2.78
C THR A 478 8.75 -37.73 -2.26
N GLU A 479 8.42 -38.40 -1.16
CA GLU A 479 7.10 -38.30 -0.54
C GLU A 479 6.96 -36.92 0.12
N LYS A 480 5.86 -36.24 -0.18
CA LYS A 480 5.55 -34.90 0.35
C LYS A 480 4.04 -34.76 0.46
N PRO A 481 3.54 -33.88 1.35
CA PRO A 481 2.13 -33.52 1.35
C PRO A 481 1.71 -33.00 -0.03
N THR A 482 0.54 -33.42 -0.52
CA THR A 482 -0.02 -33.00 -1.81
C THR A 482 -0.87 -31.74 -1.65
N GLY A 483 -0.87 -30.88 -2.67
CA GLY A 483 -1.65 -29.62 -2.67
C GLY A 483 -1.23 -28.69 -1.53
N ASP A 484 -2.22 -28.13 -0.83
CA ASP A 484 -2.03 -27.22 0.32
C ASP A 484 -1.88 -27.95 1.66
N GLY A 485 -1.77 -29.29 1.64
CA GLY A 485 -1.46 -30.05 2.83
C GLY A 485 -0.09 -29.67 3.39
N VAL A 486 0.03 -29.52 4.72
CA VAL A 486 1.33 -29.35 5.39
C VAL A 486 1.81 -30.64 6.07
N ALA A 487 0.99 -31.68 6.09
CA ALA A 487 1.36 -33.00 6.60
C ALA A 487 0.68 -34.13 5.80
N THR A 488 1.34 -35.28 5.73
CA THR A 488 0.80 -36.56 5.21
C THR A 488 1.48 -37.74 5.93
N MET A 489 1.02 -38.96 5.69
CA MET A 489 1.59 -40.18 6.24
C MET A 489 1.67 -41.25 5.14
N TYR A 490 2.77 -42.01 5.14
CA TYR A 490 2.90 -43.20 4.31
C TYR A 490 3.47 -44.38 5.11
N TYR A 491 3.41 -45.57 4.52
CA TYR A 491 3.92 -46.79 5.13
C TYR A 491 5.12 -47.32 4.36
N ASP A 492 6.18 -47.69 5.10
CA ASP A 492 7.30 -48.44 4.54
C ASP A 492 7.04 -49.95 4.65
N SER A 493 6.73 -50.56 3.51
CA SER A 493 6.45 -51.99 3.41
C SER A 493 7.68 -52.86 3.61
N SER A 494 8.88 -52.34 3.33
CA SER A 494 10.14 -53.09 3.47
C SER A 494 10.48 -53.40 4.94
N SER A 495 9.90 -52.63 5.85
CA SER A 495 10.16 -52.73 7.29
C SER A 495 9.05 -53.39 8.09
N GLY A 496 7.90 -53.73 7.50
CA GLY A 496 6.74 -54.24 8.23
C GLY A 496 5.60 -53.22 8.36
N ASN A 497 5.43 -52.35 7.36
CA ASN A 497 4.44 -51.26 7.34
C ASN A 497 4.65 -50.25 8.48
N THR A 498 5.88 -49.76 8.62
CA THR A 498 6.19 -48.67 9.56
C THR A 498 5.50 -47.36 9.09
N PRO A 499 4.66 -46.70 9.90
CA PRO A 499 4.11 -45.39 9.55
C PRO A 499 5.19 -44.30 9.64
N ILE A 500 5.29 -43.49 8.59
CA ILE A 500 6.23 -42.36 8.49
C ILE A 500 5.41 -41.09 8.25
N PHE A 501 5.50 -40.17 9.19
CA PHE A 501 4.88 -38.85 9.13
C PHE A 501 5.75 -37.93 8.32
N VAL A 502 5.13 -37.16 7.44
CA VAL A 502 5.80 -36.29 6.49
C VAL A 502 5.22 -34.90 6.62
N THR A 503 6.06 -33.90 6.87
CA THR A 503 5.59 -32.55 7.15
C THR A 503 6.33 -31.55 6.28
N LYS A 504 5.61 -30.59 5.69
CA LYS A 504 6.17 -29.52 4.85
C LYS A 504 6.31 -28.24 5.65
N ASP A 505 7.49 -27.62 5.57
CA ASP A 505 7.79 -26.35 6.24
C ASP A 505 8.70 -25.51 5.35
N ALA A 506 8.43 -24.20 5.28
CA ALA A 506 9.27 -23.22 4.59
C ALA A 506 9.91 -22.23 5.57
N ASN A 507 9.65 -22.37 6.87
CA ASN A 507 10.08 -21.39 7.86
C ASN A 507 11.56 -21.48 8.19
N ASN A 508 12.14 -20.30 8.38
CA ASN A 508 13.58 -20.13 8.65
C ASN A 508 14.44 -20.76 7.56
N LEU A 509 13.91 -20.86 6.34
CA LEU A 509 14.66 -21.19 5.14
C LEU A 509 14.68 -19.95 4.24
N PRO A 510 15.69 -19.80 3.39
CA PRO A 510 15.67 -18.77 2.38
C PRO A 510 14.43 -18.86 1.51
N HIS A 511 13.91 -17.71 1.08
CA HIS A 511 12.79 -17.67 0.15
C HIS A 511 13.11 -18.52 -1.09
N GLY A 512 12.11 -19.20 -1.66
CA GLY A 512 12.32 -20.13 -2.78
C GLY A 512 12.63 -21.57 -2.39
N PHE A 513 12.73 -21.89 -1.09
CA PHE A 513 12.98 -23.24 -0.61
C PHE A 513 11.91 -23.72 0.37
N PHE A 514 11.77 -25.04 0.49
CA PHE A 514 11.04 -25.68 1.57
C PHE A 514 11.72 -27.00 1.94
N ARG A 515 11.43 -27.48 3.14
CA ARG A 515 11.84 -28.80 3.62
C ARG A 515 10.65 -29.70 3.87
N ILE A 516 10.89 -30.99 3.75
CA ILE A 516 10.00 -32.07 4.10
C ILE A 516 10.64 -32.88 5.22
N THR A 517 10.01 -32.93 6.39
CA THR A 517 10.51 -33.69 7.53
C THR A 517 9.80 -35.04 7.62
N HIS A 518 10.56 -36.11 7.53
CA HIS A 518 10.13 -37.49 7.78
C HIS A 518 10.41 -37.88 9.23
N ARG A 519 9.37 -38.33 9.94
CA ARG A 519 9.42 -38.77 11.33
C ARG A 519 8.76 -40.13 11.48
N VAL A 520 9.34 -40.99 12.32
CA VAL A 520 8.76 -42.28 12.69
C VAL A 520 8.29 -42.20 14.13
N SER A 521 7.05 -42.62 14.38
CA SER A 521 6.53 -42.71 15.75
C SER A 521 7.05 -43.99 16.40
N THR A 522 8.15 -43.88 17.14
CA THR A 522 8.66 -44.96 18.00
C THR A 522 8.43 -44.61 19.47
N GLU A 523 8.46 -45.63 20.34
CA GLU A 523 8.40 -45.43 21.80
C GLU A 523 9.65 -44.71 22.32
N THR A 524 10.81 -44.93 21.69
CA THR A 524 12.09 -44.36 22.08
C THR A 524 12.33 -42.94 21.54
N GLY A 525 11.46 -42.43 20.67
CA GLY A 525 11.64 -41.16 19.97
C GLY A 525 12.79 -41.16 18.95
N SER A 526 13.40 -42.30 18.66
CA SER A 526 14.41 -42.48 17.61
C SER A 526 14.21 -43.78 16.83
N PHE A 527 14.77 -43.84 15.62
CA PHE A 527 14.70 -44.99 14.73
C PHE A 527 16.01 -45.15 13.93
N THR A 528 16.15 -46.28 13.25
CA THR A 528 17.26 -46.53 12.34
C THR A 528 16.81 -46.26 10.91
N VAL A 529 17.55 -45.43 10.16
CA VAL A 529 17.33 -45.23 8.72
C VAL A 529 18.09 -46.32 7.96
N SER A 530 17.40 -47.01 7.05
CA SER A 530 18.00 -48.00 6.15
C SER A 530 19.11 -47.37 5.30
N ASN A 531 20.13 -48.14 4.93
CA ASN A 531 21.16 -47.70 3.98
C ASN A 531 20.65 -47.59 2.53
N THR A 532 19.39 -47.98 2.29
CA THR A 532 18.67 -47.90 1.02
C THR A 532 17.40 -47.07 1.23
N LEU A 533 17.19 -46.05 0.41
CA LEU A 533 16.01 -45.18 0.44
C LEU A 533 14.86 -45.82 -0.36
N GLY A 534 13.65 -45.32 -0.19
CA GLY A 534 12.44 -45.90 -0.80
C GLY A 534 12.40 -45.84 -2.34
N ASN A 535 13.26 -45.03 -2.97
CA ASN A 535 13.45 -44.98 -4.43
C ASN A 535 14.60 -45.88 -4.92
N GLY A 536 15.24 -46.63 -4.02
CA GLY A 536 16.39 -47.49 -4.32
C GLY A 536 17.75 -46.79 -4.33
N ASP A 537 17.81 -45.47 -4.13
CA ASP A 537 19.07 -44.76 -3.92
C ASP A 537 19.72 -45.20 -2.59
N GLY A 538 21.06 -45.22 -2.55
CA GLY A 538 21.78 -45.49 -1.30
C GLY A 538 21.86 -44.25 -0.41
N ILE A 539 21.98 -44.44 0.91
CA ILE A 539 22.42 -43.41 1.85
C ILE A 539 23.45 -44.02 2.80
N ARG A 540 24.59 -43.35 3.01
CA ARG A 540 25.64 -43.90 3.89
C ARG A 540 26.43 -42.84 4.65
N GLU A 541 26.76 -43.17 5.89
CA GLU A 541 27.71 -42.43 6.72
C GLU A 541 29.13 -42.97 6.45
N GLY A 542 29.98 -42.15 5.82
CA GLY A 542 31.33 -42.55 5.43
C GLY A 542 31.36 -43.48 4.20
N THR A 543 32.32 -44.41 4.17
CA THR A 543 32.56 -45.31 3.03
C THR A 543 31.74 -46.59 3.08
N THR A 544 31.29 -47.01 4.27
CA THR A 544 30.55 -48.26 4.48
C THR A 544 29.03 -48.05 4.40
N ALA A 545 28.32 -48.93 3.71
CA ALA A 545 26.86 -48.91 3.61
C ALA A 545 26.20 -49.48 4.89
N LYS A 546 26.36 -48.78 6.01
CA LYS A 546 25.68 -49.13 7.28
C LYS A 546 24.38 -48.32 7.44
N PRO A 547 23.32 -48.92 8.01
CA PRO A 547 22.15 -48.16 8.46
C PRO A 547 22.56 -47.04 9.42
N ILE A 548 21.80 -45.94 9.42
CA ILE A 548 22.08 -44.78 10.26
C ILE A 548 21.21 -44.91 11.52
N GLU A 549 21.84 -45.23 12.65
CA GLU A 549 21.15 -45.45 13.93
C GLU A 549 20.90 -44.13 14.69
N GLY A 550 19.96 -44.18 15.64
CA GLY A 550 19.68 -43.08 16.57
C GLY A 550 19.07 -41.84 15.91
N VAL A 551 18.40 -41.98 14.77
CA VAL A 551 17.79 -40.89 14.01
C VAL A 551 16.49 -40.46 14.67
N GLN A 552 16.32 -39.16 14.95
CA GLN A 552 15.05 -38.61 15.42
C GLN A 552 14.13 -38.28 14.24
N TYR A 553 14.69 -37.67 13.20
CA TYR A 553 13.99 -37.34 11.96
C TYR A 553 14.95 -37.08 10.80
N VAL A 554 14.41 -37.13 9.59
CA VAL A 554 15.12 -36.84 8.34
C VAL A 554 14.43 -35.67 7.67
N GLU A 555 15.19 -34.63 7.31
CA GLU A 555 14.70 -33.50 6.52
C GLU A 555 15.19 -33.63 5.08
N VAL A 556 14.31 -33.42 4.12
CA VAL A 556 14.61 -33.42 2.69
C VAL A 556 14.25 -32.05 2.15
N TYR A 557 15.20 -31.37 1.54
CA TYR A 557 15.04 -30.02 1.05
C TYR A 557 14.76 -30.01 -0.44
N PHE A 558 13.97 -29.03 -0.86
CA PHE A 558 13.51 -28.84 -2.23
C PHE A 558 13.57 -27.36 -2.60
N GLY A 559 13.80 -27.08 -3.89
CA GLY A 559 13.59 -25.74 -4.46
C GLY A 559 12.17 -25.59 -4.99
N ASN A 560 11.59 -24.39 -4.88
CA ASN A 560 10.24 -24.07 -5.35
C ASN A 560 10.09 -24.21 -6.87
N SER A 561 11.14 -23.90 -7.64
CA SER A 561 11.14 -24.04 -9.10
C SER A 561 10.96 -25.47 -9.60
N ARG A 562 11.45 -26.45 -8.84
CA ARG A 562 11.34 -27.89 -9.14
C ARG A 562 11.11 -28.67 -7.85
N SER A 563 9.88 -28.54 -7.35
CA SER A 563 9.48 -29.09 -6.05
C SER A 563 9.46 -30.62 -5.99
N ASP A 564 9.58 -31.31 -7.12
CA ASP A 564 9.60 -32.77 -7.27
C ASP A 564 11.00 -33.38 -7.07
N ILE A 565 12.06 -32.56 -7.11
CA ILE A 565 13.44 -33.04 -7.04
C ILE A 565 14.06 -32.71 -5.68
N PRO A 566 14.40 -33.72 -4.86
CA PRO A 566 15.14 -33.48 -3.63
C PRO A 566 16.56 -33.01 -3.95
N ILE A 567 17.00 -31.97 -3.24
CA ILE A 567 18.30 -31.32 -3.46
C ILE A 567 19.30 -31.60 -2.33
N LEU A 568 18.84 -31.71 -1.08
CA LEU A 568 19.69 -31.93 0.09
C LEU A 568 18.92 -32.79 1.12
N ILE A 569 19.62 -33.66 1.84
CA ILE A 569 19.05 -34.40 2.98
C ILE A 569 19.81 -34.02 4.25
N ALA A 570 19.11 -33.71 5.33
CA ALA A 570 19.67 -33.56 6.67
C ALA A 570 19.13 -34.63 7.60
N VAL A 571 20.01 -35.35 8.30
CA VAL A 571 19.64 -36.38 9.28
C VAL A 571 19.94 -35.85 10.68
N ASN A 572 18.93 -35.79 11.54
CA ASN A 572 19.07 -35.37 12.93
C ASN A 572 19.16 -36.60 13.84
N LYS A 573 20.21 -36.69 14.67
CA LYS A 573 20.46 -37.81 15.60
C LYS A 573 20.26 -37.38 17.05
N ALA A 574 19.68 -38.26 17.86
CA ALA A 574 19.42 -38.03 19.28
C ALA A 574 20.69 -37.83 20.12
N SER A 575 21.80 -38.48 19.74
CA SER A 575 23.01 -38.55 20.55
C SER A 575 23.84 -37.27 20.58
N ASN A 576 23.66 -36.35 19.61
CA ASN A 576 24.50 -35.17 19.49
C ASN A 576 23.73 -33.88 19.11
N GLY A 577 22.44 -33.98 18.75
CA GLY A 577 21.65 -32.83 18.29
C GLY A 577 22.16 -32.18 17.00
N ASN A 578 23.20 -32.73 16.38
CA ASN A 578 23.85 -32.15 15.21
C ASN A 578 23.27 -32.76 13.94
N PHE A 579 22.93 -31.89 12.99
CA PHE A 579 22.53 -32.32 11.66
C PHE A 579 23.70 -32.87 10.87
N GLN A 580 23.45 -33.98 10.17
CA GLN A 580 24.36 -34.52 9.17
C GLN A 580 23.76 -34.28 7.78
N TYR A 581 24.45 -33.53 6.95
CA TYR A 581 23.99 -33.16 5.61
C TYR A 581 24.54 -34.11 4.55
N TYR A 582 23.69 -34.52 3.61
CA TYR A 582 24.00 -35.45 2.53
C TYR A 582 23.60 -34.82 1.20
N SER A 583 24.54 -34.80 0.26
CA SER A 583 24.30 -34.43 -1.13
C SER A 583 24.24 -35.67 -2.02
N ARG A 584 23.50 -35.56 -3.13
CA ARG A 584 23.35 -36.66 -4.08
C ARG A 584 24.57 -36.72 -5.01
N ALA A 585 25.17 -37.90 -5.10
CA ALA A 585 26.19 -38.24 -6.08
C ALA A 585 25.72 -39.45 -6.90
N GLU A 586 26.42 -39.76 -7.98
CA GLU A 586 26.26 -41.03 -8.70
C GLU A 586 27.29 -42.04 -8.17
N ASP A 587 26.83 -43.25 -7.86
CA ASP A 587 27.72 -44.35 -7.54
C ASP A 587 28.33 -44.89 -8.84
N THR A 588 29.61 -44.62 -9.04
CA THR A 588 30.35 -45.02 -10.24
C THR A 588 30.36 -46.54 -10.49
N LYS A 589 30.07 -47.37 -9.47
CA LYS A 589 30.01 -48.82 -9.63
C LYS A 589 28.65 -49.32 -10.10
N THR A 590 27.57 -48.65 -9.72
CA THR A 590 26.20 -49.15 -9.94
C THR A 590 25.36 -48.26 -10.86
N GLY A 591 25.82 -47.04 -11.15
CA GLY A 591 25.04 -46.01 -11.85
C GLY A 591 23.84 -45.48 -11.05
N LYS A 592 23.63 -45.98 -9.82
CA LYS A 592 22.52 -45.54 -8.96
C LYS A 592 22.89 -44.26 -8.21
N GLY A 593 21.88 -43.50 -7.83
CA GLY A 593 22.06 -42.35 -6.95
C GLY A 593 22.51 -42.80 -5.56
N ILE A 594 23.41 -42.04 -4.96
CA ILE A 594 23.85 -42.24 -3.58
C ILE A 594 23.96 -40.92 -2.84
N TRP A 595 23.37 -40.86 -1.66
CA TRP A 595 23.41 -39.72 -0.75
C TRP A 595 24.57 -39.88 0.22
N VAL A 596 25.51 -38.94 0.17
CA VAL A 596 26.79 -39.01 0.90
C VAL A 596 27.12 -37.67 1.56
N GLN A 597 27.75 -37.72 2.73
CA GLN A 597 28.14 -36.50 3.46
C GLN A 597 29.32 -35.75 2.83
N ARG A 598 30.00 -36.35 1.83
CA ARG A 598 31.29 -35.96 1.21
C ARG A 598 31.90 -34.67 1.76
N TYR A 599 31.38 -33.54 1.31
CA TYR A 599 31.94 -32.21 1.54
C TYR A 599 31.27 -31.45 2.68
N TYR A 600 30.05 -31.84 3.06
CA TYR A 600 29.24 -31.15 4.07
C TYR A 600 29.37 -31.72 5.48
N LYS A 601 30.18 -32.79 5.66
CA LYS A 601 30.41 -33.43 6.95
C LYS A 601 30.86 -32.46 8.06
N SER A 602 31.60 -31.41 7.71
CA SER A 602 32.12 -30.39 8.64
C SER A 602 31.25 -29.14 8.73
N LEU A 603 30.17 -29.05 7.95
CA LEU A 603 29.32 -27.86 7.91
C LEU A 603 28.22 -27.93 8.97
N SER A 604 28.00 -26.79 9.62
CA SER A 604 26.92 -26.58 10.58
C SER A 604 25.67 -26.03 9.89
N PRO A 605 24.51 -26.01 10.57
CA PRO A 605 23.29 -25.38 10.06
C PRO A 605 23.44 -23.90 9.66
N ALA A 606 24.48 -23.20 10.15
CA ALA A 606 24.75 -21.81 9.77
C ALA A 606 25.11 -21.63 8.28
N TYR A 607 25.45 -22.72 7.56
CA TYR A 607 25.76 -22.71 6.13
C TYR A 607 24.64 -23.29 5.27
N LEU A 608 23.45 -23.50 5.85
CA LEU A 608 22.34 -24.16 5.16
C LEU A 608 21.95 -23.43 3.88
N ASP A 609 21.90 -22.10 3.90
CA ASP A 609 21.49 -21.29 2.75
C ASP A 609 22.40 -21.51 1.54
N GLU A 610 23.73 -21.44 1.74
CA GLU A 610 24.71 -21.69 0.67
C GLU A 610 24.68 -23.16 0.20
N MET A 611 24.46 -24.12 1.11
CA MET A 611 24.29 -25.53 0.74
C MET A 611 23.05 -25.74 -0.14
N LEU A 612 21.95 -25.06 0.17
CA LEU A 612 20.72 -25.12 -0.62
C LEU A 612 20.91 -24.49 -1.99
N ASP A 613 21.50 -23.31 -2.07
CA ASP A 613 21.79 -22.62 -3.33
C ASP A 613 22.71 -23.48 -4.25
N ASP A 614 23.78 -24.06 -3.69
CA ASP A 614 24.71 -24.93 -4.43
C ASP A 614 24.05 -26.22 -4.94
N GLN A 615 23.28 -26.90 -4.08
CA GLN A 615 22.60 -28.13 -4.48
C GLN A 615 21.43 -27.89 -5.43
N ASN A 616 20.70 -26.78 -5.28
CA ASN A 616 19.64 -26.40 -6.22
C ASN A 616 20.21 -26.07 -7.60
N CYS A 617 21.37 -25.40 -7.64
CA CYS A 617 22.11 -25.17 -8.87
C CYS A 617 22.54 -26.50 -9.53
N THR A 618 23.06 -27.43 -8.74
CA THR A 618 23.51 -28.76 -9.22
C THR A 618 22.36 -29.61 -9.75
N ARG A 619 21.22 -29.62 -9.05
CA ARG A 619 20.12 -30.57 -9.30
C ARG A 619 19.04 -30.01 -10.22
N ASN A 620 18.75 -28.72 -10.09
CA ASN A 620 17.65 -28.05 -10.79
C ASN A 620 18.15 -27.00 -11.79
N GLY A 621 19.44 -26.69 -11.83
CA GLY A 621 19.99 -25.62 -12.68
C GLY A 621 19.66 -24.21 -12.18
N ALA A 622 18.90 -24.07 -11.10
CA ALA A 622 18.42 -22.79 -10.60
C ALA A 622 19.52 -22.06 -9.81
N ILE A 623 19.63 -20.74 -9.98
CA ILE A 623 20.65 -19.93 -9.31
C ILE A 623 20.01 -18.85 -8.43
N PRO A 624 20.59 -18.47 -7.29
CA PRO A 624 20.23 -17.24 -6.60
C PRO A 624 20.77 -16.02 -7.38
N VAL A 625 20.10 -14.88 -7.27
CA VAL A 625 20.57 -13.61 -7.86
C VAL A 625 20.47 -12.49 -6.83
N ASP A 626 21.53 -11.69 -6.70
CA ASP A 626 21.52 -10.47 -5.90
C ASP A 626 21.28 -9.26 -6.82
N LEU A 627 20.24 -8.47 -6.57
CA LEU A 627 19.86 -7.33 -7.40
C LEU A 627 20.89 -6.18 -7.38
N LYS A 628 21.75 -6.11 -6.35
CA LYS A 628 22.83 -5.13 -6.26
C LYS A 628 24.08 -5.58 -7.03
N TYR A 629 24.35 -6.90 -7.03
CA TYR A 629 25.48 -7.51 -7.72
C TYR A 629 25.08 -8.73 -8.56
N PRO A 630 24.25 -8.59 -9.63
CA PRO A 630 23.64 -9.74 -10.31
C PRO A 630 24.65 -10.69 -10.96
N SER A 631 25.82 -10.18 -11.36
CA SER A 631 26.89 -10.99 -11.94
C SER A 631 27.75 -11.73 -10.91
N ASP A 632 27.67 -11.38 -9.62
CA ASP A 632 28.55 -11.94 -8.59
C ASP A 632 27.82 -13.01 -7.76
N LEU A 633 27.91 -14.25 -8.23
CA LEU A 633 27.34 -15.39 -7.51
C LEU A 633 28.16 -15.80 -6.28
N LYS A 634 29.37 -15.24 -6.07
CA LYS A 634 30.23 -15.63 -4.93
C LYS A 634 29.57 -15.36 -3.59
N LEU A 635 28.71 -14.35 -3.52
CA LEU A 635 27.95 -13.99 -2.32
C LEU A 635 27.11 -15.16 -1.77
N PHE A 636 26.80 -16.17 -2.58
CA PHE A 636 25.96 -17.32 -2.22
C PHE A 636 26.74 -18.61 -1.96
N TYR A 637 28.07 -18.61 -2.05
CA TYR A 637 28.88 -19.82 -1.83
C TYR A 637 30.25 -19.57 -1.20
N THR A 638 30.54 -18.34 -0.77
CA THR A 638 31.89 -17.96 -0.30
C THR A 638 32.28 -18.77 0.93
N ASP A 639 31.38 -18.96 1.88
CA ASP A 639 31.70 -19.64 3.13
C ASP A 639 31.88 -21.15 2.92
N ILE A 640 31.01 -21.78 2.12
CA ILE A 640 31.17 -23.19 1.79
C ILE A 640 32.43 -23.40 0.98
N ASN A 641 32.74 -22.56 -0.02
CA ASN A 641 33.93 -22.70 -0.87
C ASN A 641 35.24 -22.71 -0.07
N ASN A 642 35.29 -21.97 1.04
CA ASN A 642 36.49 -21.92 1.89
C ASN A 642 36.61 -23.12 2.83
N ARG A 643 35.53 -23.88 3.04
CA ARG A 643 35.46 -24.99 4.01
C ARG A 643 35.41 -26.36 3.36
N ILE A 644 34.88 -26.44 2.15
CA ILE A 644 34.79 -27.68 1.41
C ILE A 644 36.07 -27.87 0.57
N GLY A 645 36.59 -29.09 0.51
CA GLY A 645 37.80 -29.41 -0.27
C GLY A 645 37.59 -29.44 -1.80
N THR A 646 36.46 -28.93 -2.30
CA THR A 646 36.06 -28.97 -3.72
C THR A 646 35.40 -27.66 -4.14
N SER A 647 35.39 -27.33 -5.43
CA SER A 647 34.65 -26.16 -5.89
C SER A 647 33.13 -26.39 -5.79
N PRO A 648 32.34 -25.45 -5.21
CA PRO A 648 30.88 -25.46 -5.35
C PRO A 648 30.47 -25.45 -6.83
N HIS A 649 29.34 -26.08 -7.16
CA HIS A 649 28.78 -26.09 -8.51
C HIS A 649 28.33 -24.69 -8.95
N LEU A 650 27.84 -23.88 -8.02
CA LEU A 650 27.41 -22.50 -8.30
C LEU A 650 28.54 -21.64 -8.92
N LYS A 651 29.80 -21.94 -8.61
CA LYS A 651 31.00 -21.32 -9.20
C LYS A 651 31.12 -21.54 -10.72
N THR A 652 30.46 -22.57 -11.25
CA THR A 652 30.45 -22.90 -12.69
C THR A 652 29.38 -22.15 -13.47
N LYS A 653 28.48 -21.44 -12.78
CA LYS A 653 27.45 -20.60 -13.40
C LYS A 653 27.91 -19.16 -13.48
N PHE A 654 27.37 -18.45 -14.45
CA PHE A 654 27.69 -17.06 -14.69
C PHE A 654 26.42 -16.34 -15.14
N VAL A 655 26.13 -15.22 -14.49
CA VAL A 655 25.20 -14.23 -14.99
C VAL A 655 26.00 -13.21 -15.77
N ARG A 656 25.66 -13.00 -17.04
CA ARG A 656 26.42 -12.10 -17.92
C ARG A 656 25.64 -10.82 -18.10
N LYS A 657 26.24 -9.68 -17.74
CA LYS A 657 25.71 -8.38 -18.14
C LYS A 657 25.64 -8.34 -19.67
N SER A 658 24.45 -8.11 -20.21
CA SER A 658 24.22 -8.00 -21.64
C SER A 658 24.92 -6.75 -22.18
N VAL A 659 25.44 -6.87 -23.40
CA VAL A 659 26.03 -5.74 -24.14
C VAL A 659 24.92 -4.82 -24.64
N THR A 660 23.74 -5.37 -24.90
CA THR A 660 22.55 -4.62 -25.31
C THR A 660 21.64 -4.41 -24.10
N SER A 661 21.17 -3.18 -23.93
CA SER A 661 20.09 -2.85 -23.01
C SER A 661 19.04 -2.06 -23.81
N PRO A 662 17.75 -2.15 -23.44
CA PRO A 662 16.72 -1.40 -24.15
C PRO A 662 17.02 0.10 -24.07
N ASP A 663 16.78 0.80 -25.18
CA ASP A 663 16.92 2.25 -25.21
C ASP A 663 15.84 2.87 -24.30
N LEU A 664 16.30 3.61 -23.28
CA LEU A 664 15.40 4.38 -22.44
C LEU A 664 14.78 5.52 -23.25
N PRO A 665 13.50 5.85 -23.03
CA PRO A 665 12.87 7.00 -23.67
C PRO A 665 13.62 8.29 -23.32
N GLN A 666 13.55 9.31 -24.18
CA GLN A 666 14.33 10.54 -24.06
C GLN A 666 14.18 11.22 -22.69
N GLY A 667 12.99 11.15 -22.07
CA GLY A 667 12.70 11.69 -20.74
C GLY A 667 13.31 10.91 -19.56
N ALA A 668 13.88 9.74 -19.81
CA ALA A 668 14.53 8.88 -18.81
C ALA A 668 16.04 8.69 -19.07
N LYS A 669 16.49 8.73 -20.33
CA LYS A 669 17.87 8.41 -20.75
C LYS A 669 18.98 9.19 -20.04
N LYS A 670 18.71 10.41 -19.54
CA LYS A 670 19.69 11.21 -18.78
C LYS A 670 19.80 10.80 -17.31
N ASP A 671 18.67 10.46 -16.70
CA ASP A 671 18.54 10.35 -15.24
C ASP A 671 18.55 8.89 -14.77
N TYR A 672 18.23 7.95 -15.66
CA TYR A 672 18.15 6.54 -15.34
C TYR A 672 19.07 5.74 -16.24
N GLU A 673 19.44 4.57 -15.74
CA GLU A 673 20.12 3.55 -16.50
C GLU A 673 19.42 2.22 -16.28
N VAL A 674 19.55 1.35 -17.27
CA VAL A 674 19.05 -0.02 -17.22
C VAL A 674 20.24 -0.95 -17.35
N GLU A 675 20.33 -1.91 -16.46
CA GLU A 675 21.29 -3.00 -16.55
C GLU A 675 20.55 -4.27 -16.95
N THR A 676 20.89 -4.80 -18.12
CA THR A 676 20.33 -6.04 -18.62
C THR A 676 21.30 -7.18 -18.36
N TYR A 677 20.80 -8.31 -17.90
CA TYR A 677 21.59 -9.51 -17.60
C TYR A 677 21.00 -10.72 -18.30
N ASN A 678 21.83 -11.44 -19.04
CA ASN A 678 21.49 -12.74 -19.63
C ASN A 678 21.68 -13.82 -18.57
N ILE A 679 20.58 -14.43 -18.16
CA ILE A 679 20.55 -15.45 -17.10
C ILE A 679 20.42 -16.85 -17.73
N ASN A 680 19.52 -17.02 -18.69
CA ASN A 680 19.24 -18.27 -19.41
C ASN A 680 19.08 -19.50 -18.49
N THR A 681 18.49 -19.30 -17.31
CA THR A 681 18.23 -20.35 -16.34
C THR A 681 17.12 -19.91 -15.39
N VAL A 682 16.67 -20.82 -14.52
CA VAL A 682 15.69 -20.50 -13.47
C VAL A 682 16.36 -19.72 -12.34
N ILE A 683 15.67 -18.71 -11.82
CA ILE A 683 16.09 -17.99 -10.61
C ILE A 683 15.46 -18.69 -9.41
N SER A 684 16.27 -19.09 -8.44
CA SER A 684 15.80 -19.78 -7.23
C SER A 684 15.28 -18.81 -6.16
N ARG A 685 16.00 -17.70 -5.96
CA ARG A 685 15.64 -16.62 -5.02
C ARG A 685 16.32 -15.31 -5.40
N LEU A 686 15.80 -14.21 -4.87
CA LEU A 686 16.34 -12.87 -5.04
C LEU A 686 16.74 -12.27 -3.70
N THR A 687 17.85 -11.53 -3.73
CA THR A 687 18.35 -10.75 -2.60
C THR A 687 18.76 -9.36 -3.06
N TYR A 688 18.94 -8.42 -2.14
CA TYR A 688 19.54 -7.12 -2.38
C TYR A 688 20.60 -6.86 -1.31
N GLY A 689 21.87 -6.81 -1.71
CA GLY A 689 22.99 -6.72 -0.76
C GLY A 689 23.04 -7.89 0.21
N GLY A 690 22.65 -9.09 -0.23
CA GLY A 690 22.58 -10.31 0.57
C GLY A 690 21.34 -10.45 1.46
N THR A 691 20.47 -9.45 1.52
CA THR A 691 19.20 -9.51 2.27
C THR A 691 18.08 -9.96 1.35
N GLU A 692 17.17 -10.82 1.82
CA GLU A 692 16.07 -11.33 0.99
C GLU A 692 15.12 -10.23 0.52
N THR A 693 14.66 -10.34 -0.73
CA THR A 693 13.60 -9.50 -1.25
C THR A 693 12.25 -10.18 -1.08
N ILE A 694 11.23 -9.39 -0.78
CA ILE A 694 9.86 -9.82 -0.50
C ILE A 694 8.95 -9.16 -1.54
N GLY A 695 7.98 -9.89 -2.07
CA GLY A 695 6.98 -9.36 -3.01
C GLY A 695 7.30 -9.55 -4.48
N ILE A 696 8.31 -10.36 -4.79
CA ILE A 696 8.64 -10.76 -6.15
C ILE A 696 8.27 -12.23 -6.33
N ASP A 697 7.25 -12.49 -7.15
CA ASP A 697 6.92 -13.83 -7.61
C ASP A 697 7.84 -14.20 -8.78
N LEU A 698 8.82 -15.07 -8.54
CA LEU A 698 9.76 -15.48 -9.57
C LEU A 698 9.07 -16.32 -10.67
N PRO A 699 9.37 -16.08 -11.96
CA PRO A 699 8.92 -16.98 -13.02
C PRO A 699 9.37 -18.41 -12.75
N GLY A 700 8.47 -19.38 -12.91
CA GLY A 700 8.78 -20.81 -12.75
C GLY A 700 9.69 -21.37 -13.86
N ASP A 701 9.70 -20.69 -15.01
CA ASP A 701 10.47 -21.07 -16.19
C ASP A 701 11.84 -20.39 -16.23
N ASN A 702 12.64 -20.74 -17.25
CA ASN A 702 13.93 -20.09 -17.48
C ASN A 702 13.73 -18.59 -17.74
N VAL A 703 14.47 -17.77 -17.01
CA VAL A 703 14.56 -16.32 -17.26
C VAL A 703 15.66 -16.09 -18.28
N SER A 704 15.31 -15.59 -19.46
CA SER A 704 16.29 -15.26 -20.50
C SER A 704 17.03 -13.97 -20.14
N GLU A 705 16.27 -12.95 -19.75
CA GLU A 705 16.79 -11.62 -19.41
C GLU A 705 16.22 -11.13 -18.07
N LEU A 706 17.09 -10.54 -17.24
CA LEU A 706 16.73 -9.71 -16.09
C LEU A 706 17.13 -8.27 -16.39
N ARG A 707 16.19 -7.33 -16.29
CA ARG A 707 16.48 -5.90 -16.44
C ARG A 707 16.26 -5.19 -15.11
N ILE A 708 17.25 -4.42 -14.70
CA ILE A 708 17.25 -3.66 -13.46
C ILE A 708 17.35 -2.19 -13.81
N TYR A 709 16.29 -1.45 -13.51
CA TYR A 709 16.23 -0.01 -13.78
C TYR A 709 16.58 0.74 -12.51
N LYS A 710 17.59 1.60 -12.58
CA LYS A 710 18.08 2.36 -11.45
C LYS A 710 18.26 3.82 -11.82
N TRP A 711 18.32 4.65 -10.79
CA TRP A 711 18.66 6.05 -10.95
C TRP A 711 20.18 6.18 -11.16
N SER A 712 20.61 6.79 -12.27
CA SER A 712 22.02 6.78 -12.73
C SER A 712 22.99 7.56 -11.82
N LYS A 713 22.45 8.23 -10.82
CA LYS A 713 23.17 9.07 -9.86
C LYS A 713 23.08 8.52 -8.44
N ASP A 714 22.41 7.38 -8.24
CA ASP A 714 22.37 6.74 -6.93
C ASP A 714 23.69 6.03 -6.62
N LEU A 715 24.35 6.48 -5.56
CA LEU A 715 25.59 5.86 -5.08
C LEU A 715 25.34 4.47 -4.45
N LYS A 716 24.11 4.19 -4.02
CA LYS A 716 23.75 2.91 -3.40
C LYS A 716 23.34 1.84 -4.42
N ASN A 717 23.12 2.21 -5.69
CA ASN A 717 22.54 1.34 -6.72
C ASN A 717 21.22 0.68 -6.26
N ILE A 718 20.31 1.47 -5.71
CA ILE A 718 18.95 1.06 -5.36
C ILE A 718 18.16 0.90 -6.66
N PRO A 719 17.66 -0.30 -6.95
CA PRO A 719 16.81 -0.53 -8.10
C PRO A 719 15.42 0.08 -7.88
N LEU A 720 14.86 0.67 -8.92
CA LEU A 720 13.50 1.25 -8.92
C LEU A 720 12.48 0.25 -9.47
N LEU A 721 12.83 -0.40 -10.58
CA LEU A 721 12.03 -1.42 -11.24
C LEU A 721 12.90 -2.63 -11.56
N VAL A 722 12.28 -3.81 -11.54
CA VAL A 722 12.86 -5.02 -12.13
C VAL A 722 11.88 -5.65 -13.11
N GLU A 723 12.42 -6.13 -14.23
CA GLU A 723 11.69 -6.87 -15.25
C GLU A 723 12.34 -8.25 -15.43
N PHE A 724 11.52 -9.30 -15.32
CA PHE A 724 11.91 -10.66 -15.67
C PHE A 724 11.30 -11.04 -17.00
N ILE A 725 12.13 -11.44 -17.96
CA ILE A 725 11.67 -11.90 -19.27
C ILE A 725 11.82 -13.42 -19.31
N SER A 726 10.70 -14.11 -19.44
CA SER A 726 10.64 -15.57 -19.54
C SER A 726 9.70 -15.96 -20.67
N SER A 727 10.18 -16.80 -21.59
CA SER A 727 9.39 -17.23 -22.77
C SER A 727 8.80 -16.06 -23.58
N GLY A 728 9.50 -14.91 -23.61
CA GLY A 728 9.05 -13.69 -24.29
C GLY A 728 8.02 -12.85 -23.52
N GLN A 729 7.60 -13.29 -22.33
CA GLN A 729 6.68 -12.55 -21.45
C GLN A 729 7.45 -11.80 -20.36
N SER A 730 7.01 -10.56 -20.09
CA SER A 730 7.60 -9.69 -19.07
C SER A 730 6.79 -9.69 -17.78
N SER A 731 7.45 -9.96 -16.65
CA SER A 731 6.90 -9.74 -15.30
C SER A 731 7.61 -8.56 -14.64
N TRP A 732 6.82 -7.57 -14.21
CA TRP A 732 7.32 -6.28 -13.72
C TRP A 732 7.08 -6.10 -12.22
N TYR A 733 8.06 -5.54 -11.53
CA TYR A 733 7.97 -5.23 -10.10
C TYR A 733 8.52 -3.85 -9.82
N GLU A 734 7.86 -3.10 -8.94
CA GLU A 734 8.35 -1.83 -8.41
C GLU A 734 8.82 -1.93 -6.98
N ASN A 735 9.89 -1.21 -6.68
CA ASN A 735 10.42 -1.09 -5.35
C ASN A 735 9.54 -0.13 -4.53
N LEU A 736 9.25 -0.49 -3.29
CA LEU A 736 8.42 0.29 -2.38
C LEU A 736 9.22 1.13 -1.38
N GLY A 737 10.53 0.94 -1.25
CA GLY A 737 11.34 1.62 -0.23
C GLY A 737 12.84 1.71 -0.52
N GLN A 738 13.54 2.56 0.24
CA GLN A 738 14.98 2.81 0.06
C GLN A 738 15.87 1.59 0.35
N GLU A 739 15.42 0.70 1.22
CA GLU A 739 16.16 -0.54 1.54
C GLU A 739 16.08 -1.57 0.40
N SER A 740 15.13 -1.43 -0.53
CA SER A 740 14.93 -2.36 -1.65
C SER A 740 14.59 -3.80 -1.27
N PHE A 741 14.08 -4.01 -0.05
CA PHE A 741 13.63 -5.33 0.42
C PHE A 741 12.17 -5.62 0.06
N THR A 742 11.34 -4.60 -0.16
CA THR A 742 9.90 -4.78 -0.39
C THR A 742 9.51 -4.31 -1.78
N TRP A 743 8.84 -5.20 -2.50
CA TRP A 743 8.46 -5.04 -3.88
C TRP A 743 6.96 -5.25 -4.08
N ARG A 744 6.43 -4.69 -5.16
CA ARG A 744 5.03 -4.88 -5.60
C ARG A 744 5.00 -5.25 -7.06
N VAL A 745 4.19 -6.24 -7.43
CA VAL A 745 3.94 -6.56 -8.84
C VAL A 745 3.24 -5.38 -9.52
N ILE A 746 3.74 -4.99 -10.69
CA ILE A 746 3.05 -4.04 -11.55
C ILE A 746 2.02 -4.83 -12.35
N ARG A 747 0.76 -4.38 -12.29
CA ARG A 747 -0.34 -5.07 -12.96
C ARG A 747 -0.13 -5.03 -14.47
N GLU A 748 -0.58 -6.09 -15.14
CA GLU A 748 -0.43 -6.27 -16.59
C GLU A 748 -0.95 -5.06 -17.37
N ASN A 749 -2.12 -4.50 -17.02
CA ASN A 749 -2.69 -3.33 -17.70
C ASN A 749 -1.86 -2.03 -17.57
N GLU A 750 -1.06 -1.91 -16.52
CA GLU A 750 -0.10 -0.81 -16.37
C GLU A 750 1.18 -1.12 -17.13
N ALA A 751 1.69 -2.36 -17.00
CA ALA A 751 2.91 -2.83 -17.65
C ALA A 751 2.80 -2.86 -19.19
N THR A 752 1.61 -3.12 -19.75
CA THR A 752 1.36 -3.08 -21.20
C THR A 752 1.60 -1.69 -21.79
N ASN A 753 1.50 -0.63 -20.98
CA ASN A 753 1.78 0.74 -21.42
C ASN A 753 3.28 1.10 -21.35
N PHE A 754 4.15 0.19 -20.91
CA PHE A 754 5.60 0.44 -20.90
C PHE A 754 6.24 0.23 -22.26
N TYR A 755 5.55 -0.45 -23.16
CA TYR A 755 6.03 -0.82 -24.49
C TYR A 755 5.11 -0.25 -25.57
N GLU A 756 5.69 0.23 -26.66
CA GLU A 756 4.93 0.56 -27.87
C GLU A 756 4.32 -0.73 -28.44
N LEU A 757 3.00 -0.76 -28.71
CA LEU A 757 2.24 -1.95 -29.15
C LEU A 757 2.71 -2.55 -30.49
N SER A 758 3.62 -1.90 -31.21
CA SER A 758 4.07 -2.29 -32.55
C SER A 758 5.53 -2.77 -32.57
N GLY A 759 5.73 -4.08 -32.75
CA GLY A 759 7.01 -4.70 -33.14
C GLY A 759 7.89 -5.16 -31.97
N PHE A 760 8.46 -6.37 -32.10
CA PHE A 760 9.48 -6.91 -31.20
C PHE A 760 10.89 -6.64 -31.79
N PRO A 761 11.89 -6.17 -31.02
CA PRO A 761 11.81 -5.76 -29.62
C PRO A 761 11.08 -4.43 -29.46
N SER A 762 10.13 -4.38 -28.54
CA SER A 762 9.28 -3.22 -28.33
C SER A 762 10.06 -2.09 -27.66
N LYS A 763 9.99 -0.90 -28.27
CA LYS A 763 10.57 0.33 -27.73
C LYS A 763 9.81 0.75 -26.47
N LEU A 764 10.54 1.25 -25.47
CA LEU A 764 9.94 1.72 -24.21
C LEU A 764 9.17 3.03 -24.44
N ASP A 765 7.91 3.07 -24.02
CA ASP A 765 6.99 4.20 -24.16
C ASP A 765 7.35 5.35 -23.20
N PRO A 766 7.07 6.64 -23.54
CA PRO A 766 7.23 7.75 -22.61
C PRO A 766 6.51 7.62 -21.26
N GLU A 767 5.43 6.85 -21.15
CA GLU A 767 4.77 6.51 -19.87
C GLU A 767 5.69 5.74 -18.92
N PHE A 768 6.60 4.91 -19.45
CA PHE A 768 7.63 4.23 -18.65
C PHE A 768 8.51 5.24 -17.89
N ALA A 769 8.90 6.34 -18.54
CA ALA A 769 9.67 7.40 -17.89
C ALA A 769 8.89 8.02 -16.73
N LYS A 770 7.58 8.22 -16.89
CA LYS A 770 6.72 8.78 -15.85
C LYS A 770 6.66 7.85 -14.64
N LYS A 771 6.61 6.53 -14.86
CA LYS A 771 6.68 5.52 -13.80
C LYS A 771 8.01 5.57 -13.04
N LEU A 772 9.15 5.60 -13.77
CA LEU A 772 10.48 5.74 -13.15
C LEU A 772 10.61 7.01 -12.31
N HIS A 773 10.16 8.16 -12.82
CA HIS A 773 10.13 9.42 -12.06
C HIS A 773 9.27 9.31 -10.80
N SER A 774 8.13 8.64 -10.89
CA SER A 774 7.25 8.42 -9.73
C SER A 774 7.91 7.59 -8.64
N ILE A 775 8.52 6.46 -9.01
CA ILE A 775 9.20 5.59 -8.04
C ILE A 775 10.45 6.29 -7.49
N SER A 776 11.18 7.03 -8.32
CA SER A 776 12.36 7.79 -7.88
C SER A 776 11.99 8.95 -6.93
N CYS A 777 10.88 9.69 -7.15
CA CYS A 777 10.38 10.67 -6.17
C CYS A 777 10.00 9.96 -4.87
N LYS A 778 9.41 8.77 -4.93
CA LYS A 778 9.09 7.98 -3.73
C LYS A 778 10.36 7.55 -2.97
N ILE A 779 11.31 6.92 -3.66
CA ILE A 779 12.48 6.27 -3.05
C ILE A 779 13.61 7.26 -2.80
N HIS A 780 14.07 7.98 -3.82
CA HIS A 780 15.23 8.87 -3.74
C HIS A 780 14.89 10.31 -3.37
N HIS A 781 13.60 10.62 -3.19
CA HIS A 781 13.11 11.98 -2.95
C HIS A 781 13.54 12.94 -4.08
N THR A 782 13.67 12.40 -5.31
CA THR A 782 14.03 13.20 -6.48
C THR A 782 12.85 14.04 -6.93
N VAL A 783 13.08 15.33 -7.12
CA VAL A 783 12.09 16.30 -7.57
C VAL A 783 12.63 17.12 -8.73
N LYS A 784 11.74 17.62 -9.57
CA LYS A 784 12.04 18.68 -10.55
C LYS A 784 11.46 19.96 -9.98
N ILE A 785 12.30 20.96 -9.72
CA ILE A 785 11.86 22.25 -9.18
C ILE A 785 11.37 23.13 -10.32
N ASP A 786 10.07 23.43 -10.34
CA ASP A 786 9.50 24.38 -11.28
C ASP A 786 9.53 25.78 -10.68
N ILE A 787 10.51 26.58 -11.08
CA ILE A 787 10.72 27.95 -10.57
C ILE A 787 9.69 28.94 -11.10
N SER A 788 8.76 28.53 -11.98
CA SER A 788 7.60 29.34 -12.33
C SER A 788 6.46 29.25 -11.31
N LYS A 789 6.48 28.22 -10.46
CA LYS A 789 5.47 28.01 -9.42
C LYS A 789 5.75 28.95 -8.26
N ASN A 790 4.79 29.82 -7.98
CA ASN A 790 4.83 30.82 -6.92
C ASN A 790 3.96 30.46 -5.71
N SER A 791 3.21 29.36 -5.78
CA SER A 791 2.44 28.83 -4.65
C SER A 791 2.12 27.35 -4.90
N GLY A 792 1.52 26.71 -3.89
CA GLY A 792 0.89 25.40 -4.05
C GLY A 792 1.78 24.22 -3.70
N ARG A 793 1.48 23.06 -4.29
CA ARG A 793 2.20 21.81 -4.03
C ARG A 793 2.41 21.00 -5.29
N TYR A 794 3.62 20.49 -5.50
CA TYR A 794 3.94 19.69 -6.69
C TYR A 794 5.07 18.67 -6.42
N CYS A 795 5.36 17.74 -7.35
CA CYS A 795 6.66 17.02 -7.41
C CYS A 795 7.00 16.85 -8.89
N HIS A 796 6.18 16.06 -9.61
CA HIS A 796 6.17 15.92 -11.06
C HIS A 796 4.72 15.59 -11.48
N GLY A 797 4.37 15.77 -12.76
CA GLY A 797 2.98 15.80 -13.26
C GLY A 797 2.08 14.57 -13.04
N LYS A 798 2.58 13.51 -12.37
CA LYS A 798 1.81 12.31 -11.93
C LYS A 798 2.18 11.84 -10.51
N CYS A 799 2.87 12.66 -9.71
CA CYS A 799 3.22 12.29 -8.34
C CYS A 799 2.03 12.46 -7.41
N THR A 800 1.55 11.37 -6.80
CA THR A 800 0.51 11.44 -5.76
C THR A 800 0.98 12.18 -4.50
N TYR A 801 2.27 12.08 -4.15
CA TYR A 801 2.79 12.64 -2.89
C TYR A 801 2.88 14.17 -2.87
N LYS A 802 3.01 14.84 -4.04
CA LYS A 802 3.24 16.29 -4.15
C LYS A 802 4.26 16.81 -3.12
N ARG A 803 5.50 16.28 -3.22
CA ARG A 803 6.57 16.43 -2.22
C ARG A 803 7.06 17.86 -1.97
N ILE A 804 6.84 18.78 -2.90
CA ILE A 804 7.29 20.17 -2.80
C ILE A 804 6.11 21.05 -2.44
N LYS A 805 6.31 21.90 -1.44
CA LYS A 805 5.42 22.97 -1.00
C LYS A 805 6.05 24.29 -1.42
N VAL A 806 5.25 25.21 -1.96
CA VAL A 806 5.72 26.55 -2.32
C VAL A 806 5.03 27.60 -1.46
N GLU A 807 5.83 28.46 -0.83
CA GLU A 807 5.34 29.55 0.01
C GLU A 807 6.04 30.86 -0.33
N LYS A 808 5.31 31.96 -0.25
CA LYS A 808 5.89 33.30 -0.37
C LYS A 808 6.65 33.61 0.94
N GLU A 809 7.90 34.04 0.81
CA GLU A 809 8.74 34.46 1.95
C GLU A 809 8.83 36.00 1.97
N ASP A 810 8.80 36.57 3.17
CA ASP A 810 9.02 38.01 3.34
C ASP A 810 10.48 38.32 3.02
N THR A 811 10.70 39.15 2.00
CA THR A 811 12.04 39.37 1.48
C THR A 811 12.78 40.45 2.27
N LEU A 812 14.10 40.26 2.42
CA LEU A 812 15.00 41.32 2.90
C LEU A 812 15.22 42.44 1.88
N PHE A 813 14.64 42.34 0.68
CA PHE A 813 14.92 43.22 -0.46
C PHE A 813 13.61 43.82 -0.98
N GLU A 814 13.28 45.05 -0.56
CA GLU A 814 11.99 45.72 -0.83
C GLU A 814 11.53 45.69 -2.31
N ASP A 815 12.46 45.64 -3.27
CA ASP A 815 12.18 45.62 -4.72
C ASP A 815 11.97 44.21 -5.31
N TYR A 816 11.98 43.17 -4.47
CA TYR A 816 11.93 41.77 -4.88
C TYR A 816 10.93 40.96 -4.03
N ILE A 817 10.33 39.94 -4.65
CA ILE A 817 9.49 38.91 -4.01
C ILE A 817 10.22 37.58 -4.14
N CYS A 818 10.21 36.74 -3.11
CA CYS A 818 10.74 35.39 -3.19
C CYS A 818 9.72 34.32 -2.82
N TYR A 819 9.90 33.16 -3.45
CA TYR A 819 9.09 31.97 -3.21
C TYR A 819 10.00 30.82 -2.81
N GLU A 820 9.73 30.23 -1.66
CA GLU A 820 10.44 29.08 -1.14
C GLU A 820 9.78 27.78 -1.62
N HIS A 821 10.60 26.88 -2.11
CA HIS A 821 10.24 25.52 -2.46
C HIS A 821 10.87 24.59 -1.41
N THR A 822 10.05 24.06 -0.51
CA THR A 822 10.47 23.20 0.61
C THR A 822 9.84 21.81 0.51
N SER A 823 10.37 20.83 1.25
CA SER A 823 9.69 19.55 1.39
C SER A 823 8.36 19.74 2.10
N ARG A 824 7.31 19.08 1.61
CA ARG A 824 6.01 18.97 2.29
C ARG A 824 6.11 18.15 3.58
N VAL A 825 7.06 17.23 3.65
CA VAL A 825 7.31 16.44 4.85
C VAL A 825 8.34 17.20 5.67
N ASP A 826 7.92 17.63 6.86
CA ASP A 826 8.75 18.43 7.76
C ASP A 826 10.10 17.76 8.02
N ASN A 827 11.17 18.55 7.94
CA ASN A 827 12.56 18.12 8.12
C ASN A 827 13.09 17.09 7.09
N GLU A 828 12.33 16.74 6.05
CA GLU A 828 12.88 15.92 4.96
C GLU A 828 13.67 16.78 3.97
N LYS A 829 14.82 16.25 3.56
CA LYS A 829 15.59 16.80 2.46
C LYS A 829 15.15 16.14 1.16
N PHE A 830 15.28 16.86 0.07
CA PHE A 830 14.99 16.36 -1.28
C PHE A 830 16.19 16.54 -2.21
N MET A 831 16.03 16.02 -3.41
CA MET A 831 17.07 16.02 -4.41
C MET A 831 16.57 16.64 -5.71
N VAL A 832 17.23 17.70 -6.15
CA VAL A 832 16.80 18.44 -7.34
C VAL A 832 17.47 17.85 -8.58
N THR A 833 16.71 17.14 -9.41
CA THR A 833 17.25 16.52 -10.65
C THR A 833 17.19 17.46 -11.84
N ALA A 834 16.23 18.39 -11.83
CA ALA A 834 16.10 19.42 -12.84
C ALA A 834 15.48 20.67 -12.22
N ILE A 835 15.83 21.81 -12.79
CA ILE A 835 15.13 23.07 -12.59
C ILE A 835 14.39 23.37 -13.90
N THR A 836 13.11 23.70 -13.82
CA THR A 836 12.26 24.02 -14.97
C THR A 836 11.56 25.35 -14.75
N ASN A 837 11.22 26.08 -15.80
CA ASN A 837 10.40 27.29 -15.76
C ASN A 837 9.27 27.12 -16.78
N ASN A 838 8.02 27.04 -16.31
CA ASN A 838 6.85 26.72 -17.14
C ASN A 838 7.04 25.41 -17.92
N GLY A 839 7.54 24.37 -17.25
CA GLY A 839 7.88 23.08 -17.86
C GLY A 839 9.13 23.08 -18.75
N GLN A 840 9.70 24.23 -19.11
CA GLN A 840 10.94 24.30 -19.90
C GLN A 840 12.15 24.09 -19.00
N LYS A 841 13.00 23.12 -19.34
CA LYS A 841 14.24 22.83 -18.60
C LYS A 841 15.20 24.02 -18.62
N GLN A 842 15.78 24.31 -17.46
CA GLN A 842 16.80 25.34 -17.29
C GLN A 842 18.20 24.72 -17.32
N ASN A 843 19.16 25.44 -17.91
CA ASN A 843 20.57 25.09 -17.97
C ASN A 843 21.24 25.52 -16.67
N VAL A 844 21.30 24.59 -15.72
CA VAL A 844 21.93 24.77 -14.41
C VAL A 844 23.04 23.75 -14.27
N ASP A 845 24.26 24.23 -14.05
CA ASP A 845 25.42 23.37 -13.85
C ASP A 845 25.37 22.66 -12.50
N GLY A 846 25.87 21.42 -12.47
CA GLY A 846 26.03 20.63 -11.24
C GLY A 846 24.76 19.90 -10.76
N LEU A 847 23.74 19.71 -11.61
CA LEU A 847 22.61 18.83 -11.31
C LEU A 847 22.98 17.33 -11.45
N PRO A 848 22.43 16.42 -10.62
CA PRO A 848 21.46 16.68 -9.55
C PRO A 848 22.09 17.29 -8.29
N LEU A 849 21.31 18.10 -7.58
CA LEU A 849 21.70 18.65 -6.28
C LEU A 849 21.14 17.77 -5.15
N ILE A 850 22.00 17.29 -4.26
CA ILE A 850 21.67 16.30 -3.23
C ILE A 850 21.51 16.96 -1.86
N ASN A 851 20.60 16.44 -1.01
CA ASN A 851 20.35 16.97 0.33
C ASN A 851 19.93 18.45 0.35
N VAL A 852 19.07 18.85 -0.58
CA VAL A 852 18.51 20.20 -0.62
C VAL A 852 17.44 20.29 0.47
N ASN A 853 17.56 21.30 1.34
CA ASN A 853 16.54 21.64 2.33
C ASN A 853 15.45 22.50 1.69
N ARG A 854 15.88 23.52 0.92
CA ARG A 854 15.03 24.58 0.40
C ARG A 854 15.63 25.16 -0.88
N VAL A 855 14.77 25.56 -1.81
CA VAL A 855 15.12 26.37 -2.97
C VAL A 855 14.30 27.65 -2.92
N THR A 856 14.94 28.81 -2.82
CA THR A 856 14.26 30.13 -2.83
C THR A 856 14.46 30.79 -4.19
N VAL A 857 13.38 31.18 -4.86
CA VAL A 857 13.39 31.82 -6.18
C VAL A 857 13.03 33.28 -6.02
N TYR A 858 13.91 34.17 -6.49
CA TYR A 858 13.73 35.62 -6.42
C TYR A 858 13.17 36.16 -7.73
N PHE A 859 12.18 37.04 -7.62
CA PHE A 859 11.55 37.77 -8.72
C PHE A 859 11.64 39.26 -8.45
N SER A 860 11.77 40.05 -9.51
CA SER A 860 11.62 41.51 -9.41
C SER A 860 10.14 41.85 -9.20
N ASN A 861 9.82 42.81 -8.33
CA ASN A 861 8.43 43.20 -8.07
C ASN A 861 7.67 43.66 -9.32
N CYS A 862 8.39 44.17 -10.31
CA CYS A 862 7.82 44.60 -11.59
C CYS A 862 7.75 43.49 -12.66
N SER A 863 8.24 42.27 -12.38
CA SER A 863 8.08 41.08 -13.25
C SER A 863 8.14 39.76 -12.48
N LEU A 864 6.97 39.10 -12.35
CA LEU A 864 6.85 37.78 -11.72
C LEU A 864 6.99 36.61 -12.72
N LYS A 865 7.19 36.90 -14.00
CA LYS A 865 7.34 35.87 -15.04
C LYS A 865 8.81 35.44 -15.23
N THR A 866 9.74 36.31 -14.84
CA THR A 866 11.17 36.09 -15.05
C THR A 866 11.89 36.08 -13.70
N PRO A 867 12.26 34.90 -13.19
CA PRO A 867 13.06 34.81 -11.97
C PRO A 867 14.44 35.38 -12.23
N VAL A 868 14.98 36.15 -11.28
CA VAL A 868 16.27 36.84 -11.40
C VAL A 868 17.40 36.06 -10.71
N MET A 869 17.09 35.36 -9.62
CA MET A 869 18.08 34.64 -8.84
C MET A 869 17.45 33.43 -8.15
N ILE A 870 18.25 32.39 -7.91
CA ILE A 870 17.85 31.21 -7.13
C ILE A 870 18.87 31.02 -6.00
N TYR A 871 18.37 30.82 -4.79
CA TYR A 871 19.15 30.35 -3.65
C TYR A 871 18.81 28.90 -3.38
N ILE A 872 19.83 28.06 -3.18
CA ILE A 872 19.68 26.64 -2.89
C ILE A 872 20.39 26.37 -1.58
N GLU A 873 19.59 26.08 -0.57
CA GLU A 873 20.06 25.76 0.77
C GLU A 873 20.26 24.25 0.88
N HIS A 874 21.52 23.84 1.06
CA HIS A 874 21.86 22.44 1.32
C HIS A 874 21.83 22.17 2.83
N GLY A 875 21.34 20.99 3.20
CA GLY A 875 21.39 20.54 4.58
C GLY A 875 22.83 20.33 5.04
N VAL A 876 23.13 20.83 6.23
CA VAL A 876 24.46 20.78 6.85
C VAL A 876 25.00 19.34 6.89
N LYS A 877 26.24 19.12 6.39
CA LYS A 877 27.01 17.89 6.58
C LYS A 877 28.12 18.16 7.61
N GLY A 878 27.87 17.87 8.90
CA GLY A 878 28.84 18.07 9.98
C GLY A 878 28.92 19.52 10.50
N ASN A 879 30.01 19.89 11.19
CA ASN A 879 30.19 21.24 11.79
C ASN A 879 30.55 22.34 10.76
N GLY A 880 30.55 22.02 9.46
CA GLY A 880 30.81 22.98 8.39
C GLY A 880 29.53 23.65 7.92
N ARG A 881 29.56 24.96 7.70
CA ARG A 881 28.49 25.75 7.06
C ARG A 881 28.15 25.07 5.72
N GLY A 882 26.88 24.69 5.51
CA GLY A 882 26.48 23.92 4.32
C GLY A 882 26.78 24.66 3.01
N ASP A 883 27.08 23.90 1.95
CA ASP A 883 27.42 24.38 0.60
C ASP A 883 26.24 25.06 -0.10
N SER A 884 25.72 26.16 0.46
CA SER A 884 24.61 26.89 -0.15
C SER A 884 25.03 27.46 -1.50
N LYS A 885 24.14 27.39 -2.48
CA LYS A 885 24.42 27.83 -3.86
C LYS A 885 23.54 29.03 -4.23
N TRP A 886 24.13 30.05 -4.83
CA TRP A 886 23.43 31.18 -5.42
C TRP A 886 23.61 31.14 -6.94
N LEU A 887 22.50 31.14 -7.67
CA LEU A 887 22.48 31.11 -9.13
C LEU A 887 21.84 32.40 -9.65
N LYS A 888 22.54 33.12 -10.53
CA LYS A 888 21.97 34.28 -11.23
C LYS A 888 21.49 33.90 -12.63
N ASN A 889 20.39 34.51 -13.08
CA ASN A 889 19.86 34.29 -14.41
C ASN A 889 20.67 35.10 -15.45
N GLU A 890 21.22 34.43 -16.46
CA GLU A 890 21.96 35.07 -17.57
C GLU A 890 21.09 35.24 -18.83
N GLY A 891 19.81 34.85 -18.77
CA GLY A 891 18.90 34.85 -19.91
C GLY A 891 18.93 33.51 -20.64
N GLU A 892 17.99 33.31 -21.58
CA GLU A 892 17.96 32.13 -22.46
C GLU A 892 18.05 30.78 -21.71
N GLN A 893 17.40 30.68 -20.55
CA GLN A 893 17.40 29.49 -19.68
C GLN A 893 18.75 29.18 -19.01
N ASN A 894 19.75 30.07 -19.08
CA ASN A 894 21.09 29.86 -18.51
C ASN A 894 21.22 30.44 -17.11
N TRP A 895 21.83 29.67 -16.21
CA TRP A 895 22.03 30.04 -14.81
C TRP A 895 23.49 29.89 -14.41
N LYS A 896 24.06 30.95 -13.84
CA LYS A 896 25.47 30.98 -13.42
C LYS A 896 25.60 31.00 -11.90
N ASP A 897 26.48 30.15 -11.39
CA ASP A 897 26.85 30.14 -9.97
C ASP A 897 27.64 31.40 -9.60
N VAL A 898 27.13 32.13 -8.61
CA VAL A 898 27.72 33.37 -8.06
C VAL A 898 27.96 33.26 -6.56
N SER A 899 27.97 32.04 -6.01
CA SER A 899 28.14 31.80 -4.57
C SER A 899 29.46 32.38 -4.05
N GLN A 900 30.53 32.33 -4.86
CA GLN A 900 31.85 32.89 -4.51
C GLN A 900 31.86 34.43 -4.44
N ASN A 901 30.86 35.09 -5.03
CA ASN A 901 30.75 36.55 -5.04
C ASN A 901 29.98 37.08 -3.82
N ILE A 902 29.48 36.18 -2.96
CA ILE A 902 28.67 36.51 -1.80
C ILE A 902 29.51 36.23 -0.54
N PRO A 903 29.96 37.28 0.19
CA PRO A 903 30.87 37.12 1.31
C PRO A 903 30.19 36.35 2.45
N VAL A 904 30.89 35.33 2.95
CA VAL A 904 30.37 34.41 3.96
C VAL A 904 30.45 35.03 5.38
N ASP A 905 31.45 35.87 5.66
CA ASP A 905 31.78 36.31 7.02
C ASP A 905 31.89 37.85 7.22
N GLY A 906 31.41 38.68 6.29
CA GLY A 906 31.40 40.15 6.45
C GLY A 906 32.76 40.81 6.70
N LYS A 907 33.88 40.12 6.43
CA LYS A 907 35.24 40.55 6.80
C LYS A 907 35.72 41.81 6.06
N ASP A 908 35.14 42.10 4.89
CA ASP A 908 35.54 43.24 4.04
C ASP A 908 34.62 44.47 4.19
N GLY A 909 33.80 44.50 5.26
CA GLY A 909 32.86 45.60 5.52
C GLY A 909 31.63 45.64 4.60
N THR A 910 31.61 44.84 3.52
CA THR A 910 30.42 44.64 2.68
C THR A 910 29.54 43.55 3.28
N THR A 911 28.27 43.86 3.51
CA THR A 911 27.32 42.88 4.04
C THR A 911 26.90 41.89 2.95
N MET A 912 26.54 40.67 3.35
CA MET A 912 25.97 39.65 2.45
C MET A 912 24.76 40.21 1.68
N THR A 913 23.92 40.98 2.37
CA THR A 913 22.74 41.66 1.83
C THR A 913 23.09 42.63 0.69
N GLU A 914 24.11 43.49 0.86
CA GLU A 914 24.54 44.42 -0.19
C GLU A 914 25.06 43.70 -1.43
N SER A 915 25.80 42.60 -1.23
CA SER A 915 26.34 41.80 -2.32
C SER A 915 25.23 41.12 -3.13
N ILE A 916 24.23 40.56 -2.45
CA ILE A 916 23.04 39.99 -3.09
C ILE A 916 22.25 41.07 -3.83
N LYS A 917 22.00 42.22 -3.19
CA LYS A 917 21.27 43.34 -3.82
C LYS A 917 21.95 43.82 -5.10
N ARG A 918 23.28 43.94 -5.08
CA ARG A 918 24.08 44.30 -6.27
C ARG A 918 23.89 43.30 -7.42
N ILE A 919 23.94 42.00 -7.13
CA ILE A 919 23.74 40.94 -8.15
C ILE A 919 22.31 40.97 -8.70
N LEU A 920 21.31 41.13 -7.83
CA LEU A 920 19.92 41.22 -8.23
C LEU A 920 19.66 42.41 -9.19
N GLU A 921 20.25 43.58 -8.93
CA GLU A 921 20.13 44.76 -9.80
C GLU A 921 20.94 44.62 -11.09
N GLU A 922 22.10 43.96 -11.05
CA GLU A 922 22.89 43.59 -12.23
C GLU A 922 22.07 42.72 -13.20
N VAL A 923 21.43 41.66 -12.68
CA VAL A 923 20.59 40.74 -13.48
C VAL A 923 19.34 41.43 -14.01
N LYS A 924 18.67 42.24 -13.17
CA LYS A 924 17.50 43.02 -13.58
C LYS A 924 17.83 43.95 -14.75
N THR A 925 18.99 44.60 -14.69
CA THR A 925 19.49 45.47 -15.76
C THR A 925 19.86 44.67 -17.01
N SER A 926 20.60 43.57 -16.88
CA SER A 926 21.08 42.77 -18.02
C SER A 926 19.92 42.12 -18.80
N LEU A 927 18.91 41.62 -18.10
CA LEU A 927 17.71 41.03 -18.68
C LEU A 927 16.69 42.08 -19.13
N LYS A 928 17.00 43.38 -18.98
CA LYS A 928 16.09 44.51 -19.28
C LYS A 928 14.73 44.38 -18.59
N ILE A 929 14.74 43.78 -17.40
CA ILE A 929 13.54 43.59 -16.59
C ILE A 929 13.18 44.97 -16.03
N CYS A 930 11.96 45.42 -16.33
CA CYS A 930 11.40 46.71 -15.90
C CYS A 930 11.93 47.96 -16.62
N SER A 931 12.73 47.82 -17.67
CA SER A 931 13.26 48.96 -18.45
C SER A 931 12.19 49.79 -19.18
N GLY A 932 10.96 49.27 -19.34
CA GLY A 932 9.84 50.02 -19.94
C GLY A 932 9.02 50.88 -18.96
N ILE A 933 9.27 50.77 -17.64
CA ILE A 933 8.46 51.46 -16.63
C ILE A 933 9.06 52.83 -16.28
N LEU A 934 10.39 53.00 -16.33
CA LEU A 934 11.04 54.26 -15.93
C LEU A 934 10.70 55.46 -16.82
N ASP A 935 10.43 55.27 -18.11
CA ASP A 935 10.03 56.37 -19.01
C ASP A 935 8.54 56.73 -18.91
N THR A 936 7.71 55.87 -18.29
CA THR A 936 6.26 56.10 -18.13
C THR A 936 5.86 56.39 -16.68
N ALA A 937 6.77 56.18 -15.71
CA ALA A 937 6.52 56.27 -14.27
C ALA A 937 6.36 57.70 -13.71
N LYS A 938 6.44 58.76 -14.54
CA LYS A 938 6.01 60.11 -14.10
C LYS A 938 4.50 60.34 -14.16
N SER A 939 3.70 59.39 -14.67
CA SER A 939 2.25 59.60 -14.84
C SER A 939 1.37 58.49 -14.25
N LEU A 940 1.85 57.25 -14.14
CA LEU A 940 0.98 56.13 -13.75
C LEU A 940 1.74 55.05 -12.96
N GLN A 941 1.54 54.99 -11.63
CA GLN A 941 1.34 53.74 -10.87
C GLN A 941 0.91 54.03 -9.43
N PRO A 942 -0.08 53.27 -8.88
CA PRO A 942 0.16 51.91 -8.37
C PRO A 942 -0.54 50.74 -9.12
N ASP A 943 -1.38 50.99 -10.14
CA ASP A 943 -2.30 49.96 -10.69
C ASP A 943 -1.68 48.81 -11.52
N LEU A 944 -0.44 48.93 -11.98
CA LEU A 944 0.17 47.97 -12.90
C LEU A 944 0.92 46.82 -12.20
N LEU A 945 1.40 47.03 -10.96
CA LEU A 945 2.08 45.99 -10.19
C LEU A 945 1.12 44.85 -9.80
N ALA A 946 -0.07 45.22 -9.31
CA ALA A 946 -1.10 44.25 -8.94
C ALA A 946 -1.77 43.54 -10.13
N ARG A 947 -1.54 44.01 -11.35
CA ARG A 947 -2.04 43.37 -12.58
C ARG A 947 -1.15 42.20 -13.03
N ALA A 948 0.15 42.24 -12.72
CA ALA A 948 1.10 41.17 -13.03
C ALA A 948 1.02 40.00 -12.03
N GLU A 949 0.73 40.27 -10.76
CA GLU A 949 0.43 39.25 -9.74
C GLU A 949 -0.78 38.37 -10.12
N LYS A 950 -1.81 38.96 -10.74
CA LYS A 950 -3.06 38.29 -11.10
C LYS A 950 -3.03 37.40 -12.35
N GLU A 951 -1.98 37.50 -13.18
CA GLU A 951 -1.85 36.64 -14.38
C GLU A 951 -1.12 35.32 -14.13
N ASN A 952 -0.30 35.21 -13.08
CA ASN A 952 0.43 33.97 -12.72
C ASN A 952 -0.27 33.11 -11.65
N GLU A 953 -1.25 33.64 -10.92
CA GLU A 953 -2.09 32.87 -9.97
C GLU A 953 -3.11 31.94 -10.67
N LYS A 954 -3.06 31.85 -12.01
CA LYS A 954 -4.04 31.17 -12.86
C LYS A 954 -3.93 29.65 -12.87
N ASP A 955 -2.83 29.09 -12.35
CA ASP A 955 -2.50 27.66 -12.44
C ASP A 955 -2.56 26.90 -11.10
N ASP A 956 -3.01 27.54 -10.00
CA ASP A 956 -2.81 26.99 -8.64
C ASP A 956 -4.09 26.83 -7.78
N TYR A 957 -5.29 26.90 -8.36
CA TYR A 957 -6.53 26.58 -7.63
C TYR A 957 -7.43 25.52 -8.25
N ASP A 958 -6.97 24.86 -9.32
CA ASP A 958 -7.77 23.86 -10.06
C ASP A 958 -7.57 22.41 -9.61
N ASP A 959 -6.89 22.18 -8.48
CA ASP A 959 -6.76 20.82 -7.89
C ASP A 959 -7.77 20.55 -6.76
N LYS A 960 -8.79 21.40 -6.62
CA LYS A 960 -9.97 21.13 -5.78
C LYS A 960 -11.35 21.33 -6.43
N ASP A 961 -11.51 21.83 -7.67
CA ASP A 961 -12.81 21.81 -8.41
C ASP A 961 -12.68 22.30 -9.88
N GLU A 962 -11.87 21.64 -10.73
CA GLU A 962 -12.01 21.75 -12.20
C GLU A 962 -12.62 20.47 -12.78
N SER A 963 -13.94 20.36 -12.66
CA SER A 963 -14.75 19.55 -13.55
C SER A 963 -16.05 20.29 -13.81
N GLU A 964 -16.07 21.14 -14.82
CA GLU A 964 -17.29 21.61 -15.51
C GLU A 964 -16.84 22.49 -16.69
N ASP A 965 -16.29 21.84 -17.73
CA ASP A 965 -16.52 22.28 -19.10
C ASP A 965 -17.58 21.30 -19.64
N GLU A 966 -18.70 21.86 -20.09
CA GLU A 966 -19.85 21.13 -20.63
C GLU A 966 -19.44 20.42 -21.92
N ASP A 967 -19.49 19.08 -21.93
CA ASP A 967 -19.45 18.30 -23.17
C ASP A 967 -20.77 18.54 -23.92
N GLU A 968 -20.72 19.25 -25.05
CA GLU A 968 -21.78 19.19 -26.06
C GLU A 968 -21.86 17.75 -26.58
N GLU A 969 -22.97 17.10 -26.27
CA GLU A 969 -23.37 15.76 -26.69
C GLU A 969 -23.48 15.70 -28.23
N TYR A 970 -22.38 15.33 -28.90
CA TYR A 970 -22.39 15.05 -30.34
C TYR A 970 -22.96 13.65 -30.58
N GLU A 971 -24.29 13.53 -30.68
CA GLU A 971 -24.91 12.33 -31.24
C GLU A 971 -24.47 12.14 -32.69
N SER A 972 -23.66 11.10 -32.94
CA SER A 972 -23.40 10.58 -34.28
C SER A 972 -24.18 9.28 -34.50
N PRO A 973 -24.95 9.14 -35.58
CA PRO A 973 -25.70 7.93 -35.86
C PRO A 973 -24.75 6.84 -36.37
N VAL A 974 -24.61 5.75 -35.63
CA VAL A 974 -23.93 4.54 -36.11
C VAL A 974 -24.87 3.81 -37.06
N SER A 975 -24.66 4.03 -38.36
CA SER A 975 -25.24 3.24 -39.44
C SER A 975 -24.48 1.91 -39.57
N SER A 976 -25.17 0.81 -39.31
CA SER A 976 -24.71 -0.55 -39.51
C SER A 976 -24.78 -0.93 -40.99
N GLN A 977 -23.65 -1.02 -41.68
CA GLN A 977 -23.51 -1.83 -42.89
C GLN A 977 -22.17 -2.56 -42.90
N LEU A 978 -22.24 -3.88 -42.78
CA LEU A 978 -21.20 -4.83 -43.22
C LEU A 978 -20.96 -4.70 -44.73
N PRO A 979 -19.74 -4.97 -45.18
CA PRO A 979 -19.55 -5.70 -46.42
C PRO A 979 -18.84 -7.03 -46.19
N ALA A 980 -19.42 -8.06 -46.81
CA ALA A 980 -18.85 -9.37 -46.97
C ALA A 980 -17.79 -9.41 -48.07
N ALA A 981 -16.89 -10.38 -47.90
CA ALA A 981 -16.09 -11.08 -48.91
C ALA A 981 -14.94 -10.34 -49.60
N LEU A 982 -13.72 -10.85 -49.37
CA LEU A 982 -12.85 -11.30 -50.46
C LEU A 982 -11.97 -12.47 -49.98
N SER A 983 -12.07 -13.55 -50.73
CA SER A 983 -11.35 -14.81 -50.63
C SER A 983 -9.91 -14.65 -51.11
N GLN A 984 -8.92 -15.23 -50.41
CA GLN A 984 -7.62 -15.58 -50.99
C GLN A 984 -6.87 -16.65 -50.15
N THR A 985 -6.82 -17.85 -50.74
CA THR A 985 -5.68 -18.79 -50.83
C THR A 985 -4.82 -19.08 -49.59
N ALA A 986 -4.90 -20.35 -49.16
CA ALA A 986 -3.98 -21.00 -48.24
C ALA A 986 -2.57 -21.20 -48.83
N PRO A 987 -1.53 -21.16 -47.98
CA PRO A 987 -0.36 -21.99 -48.15
C PRO A 987 -0.23 -23.06 -47.04
N SER A 988 0.20 -24.20 -47.51
CA SER A 988 0.52 -25.46 -46.85
C SER A 988 1.67 -25.40 -45.84
N GLY A 989 1.49 -26.11 -44.72
CA GLY A 989 2.54 -26.90 -44.05
C GLY A 989 3.13 -26.33 -42.74
N PRO A 990 2.98 -27.03 -41.59
CA PRO A 990 3.82 -26.83 -40.41
C PRO A 990 5.02 -27.80 -40.37
N PRO A 991 6.17 -27.40 -39.80
CA PRO A 991 7.32 -28.28 -39.63
C PRO A 991 7.12 -29.23 -38.43
N THR A 992 7.47 -30.49 -38.67
CA THR A 992 7.56 -31.61 -37.73
C THR A 992 8.56 -31.36 -36.61
N SER A 993 8.10 -31.50 -35.36
CA SER A 993 8.95 -31.68 -34.17
C SER A 993 9.11 -33.18 -33.90
N GLU A 994 10.36 -33.63 -33.89
CA GLU A 994 10.78 -34.98 -33.58
C GLU A 994 10.49 -35.33 -32.11
N THR A 995 9.81 -36.46 -31.90
CA THR A 995 9.70 -37.15 -30.60
C THR A 995 10.46 -38.48 -30.71
N PRO A 996 11.31 -38.86 -29.73
CA PRO A 996 12.08 -40.09 -29.81
C PRO A 996 11.22 -41.33 -29.52
N ARG A 997 11.44 -42.33 -30.37
CA ARG A 997 10.85 -43.67 -30.38
C ARG A 997 11.00 -44.39 -29.04
N HIS A 998 9.89 -44.87 -28.48
CA HIS A 998 9.85 -46.07 -27.66
C HIS A 998 9.18 -47.18 -28.47
N THR A 999 9.88 -48.30 -28.60
CA THR A 999 9.48 -49.55 -29.25
C THR A 999 8.48 -50.32 -28.41
N ASP A 1000 7.28 -50.58 -28.95
CA ASP A 1000 6.36 -51.61 -28.47
C ASP A 1000 6.52 -52.89 -29.33
N ASN A 1001 6.77 -54.00 -28.65
CA ASN A 1001 6.55 -55.35 -29.17
C ASN A 1001 5.17 -55.81 -28.71
N GLN A 1002 4.24 -55.99 -29.64
CA GLN A 1002 3.03 -56.79 -29.46
C GLN A 1002 3.34 -58.27 -29.64
N ALA A 1003 2.75 -59.12 -28.80
CA ALA A 1003 2.29 -60.44 -29.22
C ALA A 1003 1.19 -60.98 -28.31
N ALA A 1004 0.20 -61.57 -28.98
CA ALA A 1004 -0.79 -62.56 -28.53
C ALA A 1004 -1.93 -62.09 -27.61
N GLY A 1005 -3.13 -62.11 -28.21
CA GLY A 1005 -4.39 -61.86 -27.55
C GLY A 1005 -5.08 -63.12 -27.03
N THR A 1006 -6.30 -62.93 -26.53
CA THR A 1006 -7.36 -63.95 -26.46
C THR A 1006 -8.71 -63.23 -26.36
N GLN A 1007 -9.66 -63.68 -27.18
CA GLN A 1007 -11.06 -63.26 -27.29
C GLN A 1007 -11.90 -63.69 -26.06
N SER A 1008 -12.99 -62.96 -25.74
CA SER A 1008 -14.36 -63.53 -25.62
C SER A 1008 -15.37 -62.55 -24.98
N GLY A 1009 -16.58 -62.47 -25.56
CA GLY A 1009 -17.86 -62.01 -24.96
C GLY A 1009 -18.24 -60.55 -25.25
N SER A 1010 -19.10 -60.20 -26.23
CA SER A 1010 -20.58 -60.38 -26.32
C SER A 1010 -21.31 -59.79 -25.11
N SER A 1011 -22.37 -58.98 -25.17
CA SER A 1011 -23.16 -58.27 -26.20
C SER A 1011 -24.19 -57.45 -25.38
N ALA A 1012 -24.64 -56.29 -25.87
CA ALA A 1012 -26.06 -55.88 -25.93
C ALA A 1012 -26.20 -54.35 -26.03
N GLU A 1013 -26.85 -53.95 -27.12
CA GLU A 1013 -27.37 -52.62 -27.43
C GLU A 1013 -28.49 -52.20 -26.47
N GLY A 1014 -28.70 -50.88 -26.34
CA GLY A 1014 -29.90 -50.34 -25.72
C GLY A 1014 -29.92 -48.82 -25.55
N THR A 1015 -30.32 -48.09 -26.59
CA THR A 1015 -30.93 -46.74 -26.52
C THR A 1015 -32.25 -46.85 -27.31
N PRO A 1016 -33.31 -46.04 -27.13
CA PRO A 1016 -33.45 -44.81 -26.32
C PRO A 1016 -34.76 -44.69 -25.49
N GLY A 1017 -34.76 -43.82 -24.47
CA GLY A 1017 -35.95 -43.53 -23.65
C GLY A 1017 -36.11 -42.04 -23.34
N ARG A 1018 -36.89 -41.36 -24.19
CA ARG A 1018 -37.43 -40.00 -24.02
C ARG A 1018 -38.43 -39.98 -22.86
N VAL A 1019 -38.21 -39.14 -21.84
CA VAL A 1019 -39.16 -38.94 -20.73
C VAL A 1019 -39.56 -37.47 -20.65
N SER A 1020 -40.87 -37.26 -20.66
CA SER A 1020 -41.59 -36.00 -20.58
C SER A 1020 -41.29 -35.19 -19.31
N GLN A 1021 -41.17 -33.88 -19.50
CA GLN A 1021 -41.27 -32.87 -18.45
C GLN A 1021 -42.65 -32.93 -17.78
N THR A 1022 -42.67 -33.09 -16.47
CA THR A 1022 -43.84 -32.82 -15.62
C THR A 1022 -43.49 -31.63 -14.73
N ALA A 1023 -44.41 -30.65 -14.70
CA ALA A 1023 -44.30 -29.44 -13.90
C ALA A 1023 -44.29 -29.75 -12.39
N PRO A 1024 -43.56 -28.98 -11.56
CA PRO A 1024 -43.61 -29.14 -10.11
C PRO A 1024 -44.88 -28.49 -9.53
N PRO A 1025 -45.48 -29.08 -8.47
CA PRO A 1025 -46.68 -28.55 -7.84
C PRO A 1025 -46.36 -27.33 -6.95
N ALA A 1026 -47.38 -26.48 -6.83
CA ALA A 1026 -47.40 -25.29 -5.99
C ALA A 1026 -47.02 -25.61 -4.54
N ALA A 1027 -46.04 -24.86 -4.01
CA ALA A 1027 -45.67 -24.89 -2.60
C ALA A 1027 -46.70 -24.11 -1.78
N THR A 1028 -47.40 -24.85 -0.91
CA THR A 1028 -48.27 -24.35 0.15
C THR A 1028 -47.44 -23.52 1.14
N VAL A 1029 -47.87 -22.27 1.34
CA VAL A 1029 -47.33 -21.35 2.35
C VAL A 1029 -47.67 -21.89 3.75
N LEU A 1030 -46.65 -22.37 4.48
CA LEU A 1030 -46.76 -22.62 5.91
C LEU A 1030 -46.35 -21.35 6.67
N ASN A 1031 -47.36 -20.67 7.24
CA ASN A 1031 -47.17 -19.60 8.21
C ASN A 1031 -46.57 -20.18 9.49
N PHE A 1032 -45.30 -19.90 9.76
CA PHE A 1032 -44.70 -20.08 11.08
C PHE A 1032 -44.96 -18.82 11.91
N THR A 1033 -45.90 -18.92 12.84
CA THR A 1033 -46.08 -17.93 13.92
C THR A 1033 -45.10 -18.30 15.04
N VAL A 1034 -44.06 -17.49 15.23
CA VAL A 1034 -43.11 -17.64 16.34
C VAL A 1034 -43.68 -16.88 17.56
N PRO A 1035 -43.72 -17.48 18.77
CA PRO A 1035 -44.19 -16.79 19.97
C PRO A 1035 -43.20 -15.71 20.40
N THR A 1036 -43.70 -14.51 20.63
CA THR A 1036 -42.97 -13.40 21.23
C THR A 1036 -42.92 -13.62 22.74
N GLU A 1037 -41.80 -14.14 23.27
CA GLU A 1037 -41.50 -14.06 24.70
C GLU A 1037 -40.70 -12.80 24.99
N ASP A 1038 -41.31 -11.96 25.83
CA ASP A 1038 -40.85 -10.69 26.33
C ASP A 1038 -39.87 -10.94 27.50
N ILE A 1039 -38.57 -10.76 27.25
CA ILE A 1039 -37.55 -10.81 28.31
C ILE A 1039 -36.89 -9.44 28.39
N THR A 1040 -37.40 -8.63 29.32
CA THR A 1040 -36.77 -7.39 29.79
C THR A 1040 -35.60 -7.74 30.73
N PRO A 1041 -34.35 -7.29 30.49
CA PRO A 1041 -33.28 -7.41 31.47
C PRO A 1041 -33.34 -6.27 32.48
N LYS A 1042 -33.59 -6.62 33.75
CA LYS A 1042 -33.46 -5.73 34.91
C LYS A 1042 -31.97 -5.52 35.24
N PRO A 1043 -31.51 -4.30 35.55
CA PRO A 1043 -30.09 -4.03 35.80
C PRO A 1043 -29.66 -4.54 37.19
N PRO A 1044 -28.43 -5.07 37.35
CA PRO A 1044 -27.92 -5.45 38.66
C PRO A 1044 -27.41 -4.23 39.43
N ASN A 1045 -27.93 -4.10 40.66
CA ASN A 1045 -27.44 -3.21 41.72
C ASN A 1045 -26.01 -3.58 42.11
N HIS A 1046 -25.06 -2.67 41.94
CA HIS A 1046 -23.78 -2.72 42.64
C HIS A 1046 -23.88 -1.95 43.97
N ALA A 1047 -23.89 -2.69 45.07
CA ALA A 1047 -23.73 -2.16 46.41
C ALA A 1047 -22.23 -2.14 46.79
N ASN A 1048 -21.81 -1.02 47.36
CA ASN A 1048 -20.51 -0.80 47.98
C ASN A 1048 -20.26 -1.77 49.13
N ALA A 1049 -19.05 -2.36 49.18
CA ALA A 1049 -18.51 -2.93 50.41
C ALA A 1049 -17.01 -2.64 50.49
N ALA A 1050 -16.66 -1.79 51.44
CA ALA A 1050 -15.32 -1.55 51.93
C ALA A 1050 -14.96 -2.59 53.00
N ALA A 1051 -13.73 -3.11 52.97
CA ALA A 1051 -13.04 -3.73 54.10
C ALA A 1051 -11.55 -3.84 53.74
N GLN A 1052 -10.70 -2.99 54.32
CA GLN A 1052 -9.97 -3.19 55.59
C GLN A 1052 -8.70 -4.03 55.43
N SER A 1053 -7.59 -3.31 55.58
CA SER A 1053 -6.24 -3.79 55.81
C SER A 1053 -6.11 -4.42 57.20
N THR A 1054 -5.44 -5.56 57.27
CA THR A 1054 -4.87 -6.08 58.53
C THR A 1054 -3.50 -6.69 58.27
N SER A 1055 -2.63 -6.48 59.24
CA SER A 1055 -1.17 -6.61 59.26
C SER A 1055 -0.68 -7.78 60.13
N VAL A 1056 0.37 -8.50 59.66
CA VAL A 1056 1.54 -9.08 60.42
C VAL A 1056 1.24 -10.30 61.36
N PRO A 1057 2.18 -11.23 61.77
CA PRO A 1057 3.67 -11.40 61.65
C PRO A 1057 4.09 -12.78 61.04
N GLY A 1058 5.34 -13.26 60.86
CA GLY A 1058 6.71 -12.89 61.24
C GLY A 1058 7.54 -14.17 61.58
N LEU A 1059 8.81 -14.20 61.15
CA LEU A 1059 9.99 -15.01 61.61
C LEU A 1059 10.30 -16.45 61.11
N GLY A 1060 11.60 -16.63 60.80
CA GLY A 1060 12.34 -17.92 60.71
C GLY A 1060 13.60 -17.88 59.82
N THR A 1061 14.61 -17.04 60.11
CA THR A 1061 16.00 -17.40 60.53
C THR A 1061 16.94 -18.14 59.56
N ARG A 1062 18.11 -17.49 59.33
CA ARG A 1062 19.38 -17.89 58.68
C ARG A 1062 20.15 -18.97 59.49
N PRO A 1063 21.21 -19.64 58.98
CA PRO A 1063 22.58 -19.06 58.99
C PRO A 1063 23.50 -19.46 57.79
N PRO A 1064 24.76 -18.94 57.73
CA PRO A 1064 25.59 -18.87 56.52
C PRO A 1064 26.77 -19.86 56.49
N GLY A 1065 27.38 -20.06 55.31
CA GLY A 1065 28.64 -20.78 55.14
C GLY A 1065 29.48 -20.21 54.00
N SER A 1066 30.68 -19.74 54.35
CA SER A 1066 31.77 -19.30 53.47
C SER A 1066 32.71 -20.47 53.12
N LEU A 1067 33.38 -20.40 51.95
CA LEU A 1067 34.85 -20.54 51.74
C LEU A 1067 35.21 -21.14 50.36
N ASP A 1068 36.26 -20.55 49.79
CA ASP A 1068 37.29 -21.07 48.89
C ASP A 1068 37.15 -21.07 47.35
N SER A 1069 37.95 -20.16 46.76
CA SER A 1069 38.65 -20.19 45.46
C SER A 1069 39.60 -21.40 45.34
N PRO A 1070 40.22 -21.79 44.19
CA PRO A 1070 40.83 -20.95 43.12
C PRO A 1070 40.50 -21.47 41.68
N GLY A 1071 40.85 -20.90 40.53
CA GLY A 1071 41.95 -20.07 40.04
C GLY A 1071 42.20 -20.48 38.57
N GLY A 1072 42.70 -19.57 37.71
CA GLY A 1072 43.31 -19.93 36.42
C GLY A 1072 42.83 -19.14 35.19
N THR A 1073 43.53 -18.07 34.86
CA THR A 1073 43.54 -17.45 33.52
C THR A 1073 44.96 -17.48 32.95
N PRO A 1074 45.19 -17.93 31.70
CA PRO A 1074 46.50 -17.78 31.08
C PRO A 1074 46.61 -16.41 30.41
N SER A 1075 47.71 -15.73 30.73
CA SER A 1075 48.17 -14.50 30.09
C SER A 1075 48.87 -14.82 28.77
N TRP A 1076 48.58 -14.07 27.71
CA TRP A 1076 49.47 -13.96 26.56
C TRP A 1076 49.69 -12.47 26.25
N LYS A 1077 50.94 -12.02 26.40
CA LYS A 1077 51.43 -10.71 25.99
C LYS A 1077 51.80 -10.78 24.52
N VAL A 1078 51.28 -9.87 23.70
CA VAL A 1078 51.83 -9.57 22.36
C VAL A 1078 52.24 -8.11 22.31
N SER A 1079 53.50 -7.93 21.92
CA SER A 1079 54.23 -6.68 21.73
C SER A 1079 53.60 -5.81 20.64
N LEU A 1080 53.39 -4.53 20.95
CA LEU A 1080 53.05 -3.46 20.01
C LEU A 1080 54.25 -3.17 19.09
N GLY A 1081 54.05 -3.29 17.79
CA GLY A 1081 54.92 -2.77 16.73
C GLY A 1081 54.11 -1.82 15.84
N SER A 1082 54.59 -0.59 15.75
CA SER A 1082 53.97 0.58 15.11
C SER A 1082 53.68 0.42 13.61
N GLY A 1083 52.54 0.93 13.12
CA GLY A 1083 52.38 1.24 11.70
C GLY A 1083 50.94 1.36 11.17
N ILE A 1084 50.49 2.61 10.98
CA ILE A 1084 49.44 3.11 10.06
C ILE A 1084 47.97 2.98 10.51
N ALA A 1085 47.34 4.14 10.69
CA ALA A 1085 46.00 4.36 11.21
C ALA A 1085 44.91 4.32 10.12
N THR A 1086 43.90 3.47 10.31
CA THR A 1086 42.54 3.64 9.77
C THR A 1086 41.51 3.17 10.82
N GLY A 1087 40.97 4.11 11.61
CA GLY A 1087 39.69 3.94 12.35
C GLY A 1087 38.56 4.37 11.41
N ILE A 1088 37.34 3.83 11.44
CA ILE A 1088 36.37 3.62 12.52
C ILE A 1088 35.38 2.56 11.98
N LEU A 1089 34.88 1.64 12.83
CA LEU A 1089 33.50 1.10 12.89
C LEU A 1089 33.48 -0.19 13.75
N GLY A 1090 32.76 -0.20 14.87
CA GLY A 1090 32.57 -1.44 15.63
C GLY A 1090 31.99 -1.35 17.05
N THR A 1091 31.01 -0.48 17.35
CA THR A 1091 30.31 -0.50 18.66
C THR A 1091 28.81 -0.15 18.65
N SER A 1092 28.15 -0.04 17.48
CA SER A 1092 26.76 0.46 17.40
C SER A 1092 25.65 -0.57 17.73
N ALA A 1093 25.93 -1.88 17.69
CA ALA A 1093 24.87 -2.89 17.88
C ALA A 1093 24.44 -3.08 19.35
N LEU A 1094 25.35 -2.95 20.32
CA LEU A 1094 25.04 -3.15 21.75
C LEU A 1094 24.29 -1.96 22.37
N ALA A 1095 24.53 -0.73 21.88
CA ALA A 1095 23.82 0.46 22.36
C ALA A 1095 22.35 0.49 21.89
N CYS A 1096 22.05 -0.02 20.68
CA CYS A 1096 20.69 -0.07 20.15
C CYS A 1096 19.78 -1.02 20.94
N PHE A 1097 20.30 -2.18 21.39
CA PHE A 1097 19.53 -3.14 22.19
C PHE A 1097 19.23 -2.64 23.61
N ALA A 1098 20.15 -1.90 24.22
CA ALA A 1098 19.92 -1.28 25.53
C ALA A 1098 18.89 -0.14 25.45
N GLY A 1099 18.93 0.68 24.38
CA GLY A 1099 17.98 1.76 24.12
C GLY A 1099 16.54 1.25 23.90
N TRP A 1100 16.37 0.17 23.13
CA TRP A 1100 15.04 -0.43 22.90
C TRP A 1100 14.44 -0.99 24.20
N LYS A 1101 15.23 -1.66 25.03
CA LYS A 1101 14.74 -2.22 26.30
C LYS A 1101 14.36 -1.14 27.32
N LEU A 1102 15.02 0.03 27.27
CA LEU A 1102 14.65 1.19 28.09
C LEU A 1102 13.37 1.86 27.56
N TYR A 1103 13.25 2.05 26.25
CA TYR A 1103 12.08 2.67 25.60
C TYR A 1103 10.78 1.89 25.87
N ASN A 1104 10.82 0.55 25.81
CA ASN A 1104 9.65 -0.29 26.11
C ASN A 1104 9.21 -0.26 27.58
N ARG A 1105 10.05 0.21 28.51
CA ARG A 1105 9.68 0.34 29.93
C ARG A 1105 8.87 1.61 30.24
N TYR A 1106 8.89 2.62 29.37
CA TYR A 1106 8.24 3.91 29.63
C TYR A 1106 7.01 4.19 28.76
N LYS A 1107 6.55 3.22 27.96
CA LYS A 1107 5.25 3.29 27.26
C LYS A 1107 4.12 3.20 28.28
N GLY A 1108 3.67 4.35 28.78
CA GLY A 1108 2.58 4.49 29.74
C GLY A 1108 2.75 5.63 30.74
N ASP A 1109 3.92 6.28 30.79
CA ASP A 1109 4.19 7.38 31.71
C ASP A 1109 3.73 8.75 31.12
N PRO A 1110 2.83 9.51 31.78
CA PRO A 1110 2.34 10.79 31.29
C PRO A 1110 3.41 11.87 31.11
N TRP A 1111 4.58 11.74 31.75
CA TRP A 1111 5.63 12.77 31.74
C TRP A 1111 6.47 12.83 30.45
N VAL A 1112 6.33 11.86 29.54
CA VAL A 1112 7.18 11.76 28.33
C VAL A 1112 6.61 12.53 27.12
N ARG A 1113 5.54 13.34 27.29
CA ARG A 1113 4.93 14.11 26.18
C ARG A 1113 5.44 15.55 26.01
N GLN A 1114 6.56 15.92 26.64
CA GLN A 1114 7.05 17.32 26.63
C GLN A 1114 8.54 17.49 26.30
N ILE A 1115 9.14 16.57 25.52
CA ILE A 1115 10.48 16.74 24.95
C ILE A 1115 10.44 16.59 23.44
#